data_AF-A0A071MAF2-F1
#
_entry.id   AF-A0A071MAF2-F1
#
_cell.length_a   1.000
_cell.length_b   1.000
_cell.length_c   1.000
_cell.angle_alpha   90.00
_cell.angle_beta   90.00
_cell.angle_gamma   90.00
#
_symmetry.space_group_name_H-M   'P 1'
#
loop_
_entity.id
_entity.type
_entity.pdbx_description
1 polymer ?
#
loop_
_entity_poly.entity_id
_entity_poly.type
_entity_poly.pdbx_seq_one_letter_code
_entity_poly.pdbx_strand_id
1 'polypeptide(L)'
;SVNASEGIINMAGAGTHGMTAQKGTLINEGSITVDGMQLHLDENLEPDGTKTLFKPEDPGGRINSLAMRGTGMHLRNGGSMLNTGTIQVTNSGTGMYADGSALAINQGTINLESDGSHDEQGWIYAMAAIDNGMAINDTTGVININTDLGLAFYTSGNGKVFNFGTVNFNGSPINNGDPNWGSPSLESDYVLITTPVLTAEGESHTWRDESLPWLLLQNSASYGDAIFDGELAVENWLQNFGSLSVTTLTGGSLNNAGTLVVGEMTGNTLLNSGTLTADSMSIVKGVNLEDGVINAHIVSQTFRNDGTIFGSVKGGGSQSHVLINNGTIAVTEAGVSGMQAANIYNQQGGHIYNTVAATPETAESSVLMRQTPTSVTPAIVNAGTLTASDGWYAMKATAASGSSQTWMANTETGVIRGVMDASLNDSLVVAGRGYHFYNAGEITVQGSDAKAVNMGGSTATGPRRMINDGVINVGTEQGKQDGTNGTGLTGVYGTAATGIFYNNSGGEINVWADDSYAFNVKGTLYNFGAVNLHGTNSALYHPDSTQAIVEGDDFSRPNVSTPGNISTPNPPTAPTENGASLVNNYVIGTNADGTAGKLGGNNLHIDSTVTISAGFTAGTAAKEITFSDVFTGNSISGAENIGSQTVVWNAQGHKNADGNVDVTMTKNDYAEVITDKTLSGVAAALDNGYTSNSLYSSLNVSTSAELDRALKQVSGAQATA
;
A
#
# COMPACT_ATOMS: atom_id res chain seq x y z
N SER A 1 -25.62 -9.66 6.60
CA SER A 1 -26.89 -10.38 6.77
C SER A 1 -27.02 -11.46 5.72
N VAL A 2 -27.59 -12.61 6.06
CA VAL A 2 -27.75 -13.76 5.15
C VAL A 2 -29.21 -14.20 5.14
N ASN A 3 -29.81 -14.34 3.95
CA ASN A 3 -31.04 -15.08 3.73
C ASN A 3 -30.64 -16.46 3.17
N ALA A 4 -30.65 -17.49 4.02
CA ALA A 4 -30.19 -18.84 3.65
C ALA A 4 -31.10 -19.50 2.60
N SER A 5 -30.68 -20.62 2.01
CA SER A 5 -31.34 -21.29 0.86
C SER A 5 -32.84 -21.55 1.00
N GLU A 6 -33.34 -21.85 2.20
CA GLU A 6 -34.77 -22.08 2.48
C GLU A 6 -35.49 -20.82 3.02
N GLY A 7 -34.77 -19.72 3.12
CA GLY A 7 -35.26 -18.46 3.65
C GLY A 7 -36.15 -17.73 2.65
N ILE A 8 -37.25 -17.17 3.15
CA ILE A 8 -38.24 -16.44 2.35
C ILE A 8 -38.45 -15.05 2.93
N ILE A 9 -38.23 -14.02 2.12
CA ILE A 9 -38.50 -12.62 2.45
C ILE A 9 -39.54 -12.09 1.48
N ASN A 10 -40.74 -11.77 1.98
CA ASN A 10 -41.81 -11.18 1.20
C ASN A 10 -42.03 -9.74 1.61
N MET A 11 -42.03 -8.84 0.62
CA MET A 11 -42.29 -7.43 0.85
C MET A 11 -43.40 -6.94 -0.06
N ALA A 12 -44.30 -6.17 0.53
CA ALA A 12 -45.31 -5.42 -0.18
C ALA A 12 -45.40 -4.01 0.43
N GLY A 13 -45.45 -2.99 -0.43
CA GLY A 13 -45.56 -1.60 0.00
C GLY A 13 -44.40 -0.72 -0.47
N ALA A 14 -44.66 0.59 -0.50
CA ALA A 14 -43.63 1.58 -0.77
C ALA A 14 -42.61 1.68 0.37
N GLY A 15 -41.34 1.91 0.03
CA GLY A 15 -40.25 2.12 0.99
C GLY A 15 -39.75 0.86 1.70
N THR A 16 -40.15 -0.33 1.28
CA THR A 16 -39.73 -1.60 1.90
C THR A 16 -38.39 -2.09 1.36
N HIS A 17 -37.56 -2.67 2.24
CA HIS A 17 -36.25 -3.19 1.88
C HIS A 17 -36.08 -4.59 2.46
N GLY A 18 -35.75 -5.58 1.61
CA GLY A 18 -35.77 -6.99 2.04
C GLY A 18 -34.54 -7.26 2.86
N MET A 19 -33.40 -6.90 2.29
CA MET A 19 -32.12 -6.86 2.96
C MET A 19 -31.53 -5.47 2.77
N THR A 20 -31.10 -4.80 3.85
CA THR A 20 -30.45 -3.49 3.74
C THR A 20 -29.25 -3.34 4.67
N ALA A 21 -28.25 -2.60 4.21
CA ALA A 21 -27.13 -2.14 5.02
C ALA A 21 -26.55 -0.82 4.48
N GLN A 22 -25.79 -0.13 5.33
CA GLN A 22 -25.00 1.05 4.94
C GLN A 22 -23.52 0.75 4.71
N LYS A 23 -23.01 -0.38 5.22
CA LYS A 23 -21.70 -0.99 4.97
C LYS A 23 -21.79 -2.48 5.30
N GLY A 24 -20.95 -3.31 4.69
CA GLY A 24 -20.84 -4.75 5.01
C GLY A 24 -21.34 -5.67 3.90
N THR A 25 -21.73 -6.89 4.26
CA THR A 25 -22.11 -7.94 3.28
C THR A 25 -23.55 -8.39 3.44
N LEU A 26 -24.29 -8.43 2.33
CA LEU A 26 -25.63 -9.02 2.21
C LEU A 26 -25.57 -10.24 1.30
N ILE A 27 -26.12 -11.38 1.71
CA ILE A 27 -26.13 -12.61 0.90
C ILE A 27 -27.55 -13.16 0.82
N ASN A 28 -28.07 -13.34 -0.38
CA ASN A 28 -29.32 -14.03 -0.63
C ASN A 28 -29.07 -15.37 -1.33
N GLU A 29 -29.31 -16.46 -0.61
CA GLU A 29 -29.34 -17.83 -1.13
C GLU A 29 -30.79 -18.33 -1.31
N GLY A 30 -31.75 -17.73 -0.61
CA GLY A 30 -33.17 -18.08 -0.63
C GLY A 30 -34.01 -17.27 -1.62
N SER A 31 -35.28 -17.05 -1.28
CA SER A 31 -36.24 -16.30 -2.10
C SER A 31 -36.55 -14.93 -1.50
N ILE A 32 -36.48 -13.89 -2.33
CA ILE A 32 -36.94 -12.54 -2.00
C ILE A 32 -38.01 -12.12 -3.01
N THR A 33 -39.19 -11.71 -2.53
CA THR A 33 -40.25 -11.15 -3.36
C THR A 33 -40.49 -9.69 -3.00
N VAL A 34 -40.56 -8.82 -4.00
CA VAL A 34 -40.75 -7.38 -3.86
C VAL A 34 -41.93 -6.92 -4.69
N ASP A 35 -42.91 -6.31 -4.03
CA ASP A 35 -43.91 -5.46 -4.69
C ASP A 35 -43.90 -4.08 -4.03
N GLY A 36 -43.25 -3.13 -4.69
CA GLY A 36 -43.03 -1.78 -4.20
C GLY A 36 -44.20 -0.82 -4.34
N MET A 37 -45.35 -1.30 -4.82
CA MET A 37 -46.53 -0.47 -4.98
C MET A 37 -47.11 -0.06 -3.61
N GLN A 38 -47.67 1.14 -3.53
CA GLN A 38 -48.39 1.58 -2.35
C GLN A 38 -49.73 0.83 -2.24
N LEU A 39 -49.93 0.15 -1.12
CA LEU A 39 -51.18 -0.54 -0.78
C LEU A 39 -52.17 0.46 -0.19
N HIS A 40 -53.44 0.35 -0.59
CA HIS A 40 -54.55 1.09 0.02
C HIS A 40 -55.31 0.22 1.01
N LEU A 41 -55.91 0.88 1.98
CA LEU A 41 -56.78 0.25 2.97
C LEU A 41 -58.22 0.69 2.71
N ASP A 42 -59.16 -0.23 2.94
CA ASP A 42 -60.57 0.05 2.95
C ASP A 42 -60.98 0.87 4.19
N GLU A 43 -62.27 1.16 4.30
CA GLU A 43 -62.85 1.87 5.45
C GLU A 43 -62.69 1.14 6.80
N ASN A 44 -62.34 -0.14 6.78
CA ASN A 44 -62.08 -0.98 7.96
C ASN A 44 -60.57 -1.12 8.28
N LEU A 45 -59.70 -0.41 7.54
CA LEU A 45 -58.25 -0.50 7.63
C LEU A 45 -57.66 -1.83 7.15
N GLU A 46 -58.37 -2.55 6.27
CA GLU A 46 -57.89 -3.78 5.63
C GLU A 46 -57.43 -3.52 4.20
N PRO A 47 -56.41 -4.21 3.67
CA PRO A 47 -55.98 -4.03 2.28
C PRO A 47 -57.10 -4.29 1.29
N ASP A 48 -57.48 -3.28 0.50
CA ASP A 48 -58.61 -3.36 -0.44
C ASP A 48 -58.21 -3.96 -1.81
N GLY A 49 -56.92 -4.26 -1.98
CA GLY A 49 -56.34 -4.79 -3.21
C GLY A 49 -55.94 -3.72 -4.23
N THR A 50 -56.28 -2.46 -4.01
CA THR A 50 -55.86 -1.34 -4.86
C THR A 50 -54.39 -1.03 -4.61
N LYS A 51 -53.62 -0.93 -5.70
CA LYS A 51 -52.18 -0.61 -5.69
C LYS A 51 -51.92 0.64 -6.52
N THR A 52 -51.20 1.61 -5.96
CA THR A 52 -50.78 2.81 -6.70
C THR A 52 -49.28 3.03 -6.63
N LEU A 53 -48.74 3.72 -7.64
CA LEU A 53 -47.33 4.05 -7.64
C LEU A 53 -47.02 5.07 -6.52
N PHE A 54 -46.01 4.78 -5.71
CA PHE A 54 -45.54 5.76 -4.73
C PHE A 54 -44.82 6.93 -5.42
N LYS A 55 -45.38 8.13 -5.24
CA LYS A 55 -44.86 9.41 -5.73
C LYS A 55 -44.63 10.33 -4.53
N PRO A 56 -43.38 10.46 -4.03
CA PRO A 56 -43.12 11.37 -2.92
C PRO A 56 -43.40 12.82 -3.35
N GLU A 57 -44.18 13.55 -2.56
CA GLU A 57 -44.40 14.99 -2.74
C GLU A 57 -43.19 15.77 -2.21
N ASP A 58 -42.31 16.25 -3.10
CA ASP A 58 -41.25 17.22 -2.73
C ASP A 58 -41.35 18.48 -3.63
N PRO A 59 -41.53 19.69 -3.06
CA PRO A 59 -41.50 20.96 -3.80
C PRO A 59 -40.15 21.28 -4.49
N GLY A 60 -39.07 20.54 -4.18
CA GLY A 60 -37.72 20.74 -4.71
C GLY A 60 -37.35 19.93 -5.96
N GLY A 61 -38.25 19.10 -6.50
CA GLY A 61 -38.00 18.36 -7.74
C GLY A 61 -36.99 17.21 -7.63
N ARG A 62 -36.65 16.75 -6.41
CA ARG A 62 -35.84 15.53 -6.20
C ARG A 62 -36.73 14.28 -6.22
N ILE A 63 -37.32 13.96 -7.36
CA ILE A 63 -37.93 12.64 -7.59
C ILE A 63 -36.79 11.63 -7.78
N ASN A 64 -36.06 11.21 -6.75
CA ASN A 64 -34.91 10.29 -6.95
C ASN A 64 -34.60 9.43 -5.71
N SER A 65 -35.46 8.47 -5.39
CA SER A 65 -34.99 7.29 -4.67
C SER A 65 -35.77 6.10 -5.19
N LEU A 66 -35.21 5.42 -6.20
CA LEU A 66 -35.68 4.10 -6.62
C LEU A 66 -35.81 3.14 -5.41
N ALA A 67 -34.99 3.34 -4.37
CA ALA A 67 -35.09 2.62 -3.11
C ALA A 67 -36.43 2.83 -2.37
N MET A 68 -37.09 3.98 -2.54
CA MET A 68 -38.43 4.23 -1.97
C MET A 68 -39.55 3.47 -2.68
N ARG A 69 -39.26 2.81 -3.81
CA ARG A 69 -40.22 1.98 -4.55
C ARG A 69 -39.99 0.49 -4.30
N GLY A 70 -39.40 0.12 -3.17
CA GLY A 70 -39.17 -1.27 -2.81
C GLY A 70 -37.87 -1.82 -3.41
N THR A 71 -37.07 -2.49 -2.57
CA THR A 71 -35.84 -3.15 -3.03
C THR A 71 -35.66 -4.53 -2.43
N GLY A 72 -35.25 -5.50 -3.24
CA GLY A 72 -34.93 -6.85 -2.75
C GLY A 72 -33.72 -6.79 -1.82
N MET A 73 -32.63 -6.26 -2.37
CA MET A 73 -31.39 -5.99 -1.65
C MET A 73 -30.98 -4.53 -1.87
N HIS A 74 -30.62 -3.81 -0.80
CA HIS A 74 -30.23 -2.41 -0.84
C HIS A 74 -28.97 -2.15 0.00
N LEU A 75 -27.88 -1.76 -0.67
CA LEU A 75 -26.64 -1.41 -0.01
C LEU A 75 -26.20 0.01 -0.40
N ARG A 76 -25.83 0.81 0.61
CA ARG A 76 -25.32 2.19 0.43
C ARG A 76 -23.88 2.29 0.92
N ASN A 77 -23.14 3.34 0.57
CA ASN A 77 -21.88 3.81 1.20
C ASN A 77 -20.72 2.79 1.37
N GLY A 78 -20.79 1.62 0.75
CA GLY A 78 -19.71 0.62 0.66
C GLY A 78 -20.12 -0.82 1.04
N GLY A 79 -19.35 -1.82 0.62
CA GLY A 79 -19.60 -3.24 0.90
C GLY A 79 -20.13 -4.03 -0.31
N SER A 80 -20.57 -5.27 -0.10
CA SER A 80 -21.05 -6.15 -1.17
C SER A 80 -22.41 -6.77 -0.89
N MET A 81 -23.19 -7.00 -1.94
CA MET A 81 -24.44 -7.75 -1.90
C MET A 81 -24.45 -8.81 -2.99
N LEU A 82 -24.67 -10.07 -2.61
CA LEU A 82 -24.59 -11.23 -3.47
C LEU A 82 -25.95 -11.94 -3.51
N ASN A 83 -26.48 -12.16 -4.71
CA ASN A 83 -27.64 -13.02 -4.94
C ASN A 83 -27.18 -14.33 -5.60
N THR A 84 -27.32 -15.46 -4.90
CA THR A 84 -27.20 -16.83 -5.47
C THR A 84 -28.57 -17.52 -5.53
N GLY A 85 -29.57 -16.98 -4.83
CA GLY A 85 -30.95 -17.45 -4.83
C GLY A 85 -31.84 -16.79 -5.89
N THR A 86 -33.12 -16.60 -5.55
CA THR A 86 -34.11 -15.97 -6.45
C THR A 86 -34.58 -14.63 -5.88
N ILE A 87 -34.60 -13.60 -6.73
CA ILE A 87 -35.26 -12.33 -6.45
C ILE A 87 -36.39 -12.13 -7.46
N GLN A 88 -37.62 -12.04 -6.99
CA GLN A 88 -38.79 -11.70 -7.78
C GLN A 88 -39.18 -10.25 -7.51
N VAL A 89 -39.20 -9.43 -8.56
CA VAL A 89 -39.73 -8.06 -8.50
C VAL A 89 -41.03 -8.03 -9.29
N THR A 90 -42.11 -7.60 -8.65
CA THR A 90 -43.46 -7.58 -9.21
C THR A 90 -44.02 -6.17 -9.16
N ASN A 91 -44.59 -5.69 -10.28
CA ASN A 91 -45.27 -4.40 -10.44
C ASN A 91 -44.40 -3.14 -10.28
N SER A 92 -43.63 -3.00 -9.20
CA SER A 92 -42.69 -1.90 -9.02
C SER A 92 -41.55 -2.29 -8.08
N GLY A 93 -40.35 -1.79 -8.38
CA GLY A 93 -39.21 -1.86 -7.47
C GLY A 93 -37.91 -2.25 -8.16
N THR A 94 -36.90 -2.55 -7.33
CA THR A 94 -35.57 -2.94 -7.80
C THR A 94 -35.15 -4.24 -7.14
N GLY A 95 -34.62 -5.19 -7.91
CA GLY A 95 -34.10 -6.43 -7.35
C GLY A 95 -32.89 -6.16 -6.45
N MET A 96 -31.87 -5.54 -7.04
CA MET A 96 -30.60 -5.23 -6.40
C MET A 96 -30.22 -3.75 -6.58
N TYR A 97 -30.07 -3.00 -5.49
CA TYR A 97 -29.75 -1.56 -5.51
C TYR A 97 -28.43 -1.24 -4.80
N ALA A 98 -27.43 -0.79 -5.58
CA ALA A 98 -26.10 -0.39 -5.11
C ALA A 98 -25.90 1.13 -5.23
N ASP A 99 -25.67 1.80 -4.09
CA ASP A 99 -25.49 3.26 -3.97
C ASP A 99 -24.14 3.61 -3.30
N GLY A 100 -23.55 4.75 -3.68
CA GLY A 100 -22.29 5.22 -3.13
C GLY A 100 -21.10 4.43 -3.68
N SER A 101 -20.49 3.56 -2.88
CA SER A 101 -19.37 2.68 -3.30
C SER A 101 -19.71 1.19 -3.08
N ALA A 102 -20.99 0.86 -3.08
CA ALA A 102 -21.49 -0.49 -2.91
C ALA A 102 -21.36 -1.34 -4.18
N LEU A 103 -21.21 -2.66 -4.01
CA LEU A 103 -21.12 -3.64 -5.09
C LEU A 103 -22.28 -4.64 -5.02
N ALA A 104 -23.01 -4.81 -6.12
CA ALA A 104 -24.07 -5.80 -6.29
C ALA A 104 -23.67 -6.87 -7.29
N ILE A 105 -23.79 -8.15 -6.93
CA ILE A 105 -23.44 -9.30 -7.75
C ILE A 105 -24.62 -10.27 -7.83
N ASN A 106 -25.12 -10.52 -9.04
CA ASN A 106 -26.12 -11.55 -9.29
C ASN A 106 -25.46 -12.81 -9.88
N GLN A 107 -25.44 -13.90 -9.11
CA GLN A 107 -25.09 -15.27 -9.51
C GLN A 107 -26.30 -16.20 -9.55
N GLY A 108 -27.46 -15.72 -9.12
CA GLY A 108 -28.73 -16.43 -9.08
C GLY A 108 -29.69 -15.94 -10.16
N THR A 109 -30.99 -16.00 -9.87
CA THR A 109 -32.04 -15.57 -10.79
C THR A 109 -32.73 -14.29 -10.28
N ILE A 110 -32.87 -13.29 -11.14
CA ILE A 110 -33.75 -12.14 -10.92
C ILE A 110 -34.86 -12.15 -11.95
N ASN A 111 -36.11 -12.21 -11.50
CA ASN A 111 -37.29 -12.18 -12.35
C ASN A 111 -38.03 -10.85 -12.19
N LEU A 112 -38.41 -10.24 -13.30
CA LEU A 112 -39.22 -9.02 -13.36
C LEU A 112 -40.58 -9.38 -13.94
N GLU A 113 -41.64 -9.19 -13.15
CA GLU A 113 -43.00 -9.57 -13.50
C GLU A 113 -44.00 -8.44 -13.26
N SER A 114 -45.16 -8.55 -13.88
CA SER A 114 -46.32 -7.70 -13.63
C SER A 114 -47.53 -8.61 -13.52
N ASP A 115 -48.29 -8.47 -12.44
CA ASP A 115 -49.52 -9.25 -12.22
C ASP A 115 -50.77 -8.55 -12.81
N GLY A 116 -50.60 -7.34 -13.35
CA GLY A 116 -51.66 -6.54 -13.96
C GLY A 116 -52.49 -5.72 -12.97
N SER A 117 -52.11 -5.68 -11.69
CA SER A 117 -52.84 -4.96 -10.62
C SER A 117 -52.46 -3.47 -10.46
N HIS A 118 -52.02 -2.79 -11.52
CA HIS A 118 -51.57 -1.39 -11.45
C HIS A 118 -52.13 -0.52 -12.58
N ASP A 119 -52.39 0.75 -12.26
CA ASP A 119 -53.06 1.72 -13.14
C ASP A 119 -52.10 2.82 -13.69
N GLU A 120 -50.81 2.79 -13.31
CA GLU A 120 -49.79 3.79 -13.66
C GLU A 120 -48.40 3.17 -13.88
N GLN A 121 -47.55 3.82 -14.70
CA GLN A 121 -46.19 3.35 -15.03
C GLN A 121 -45.25 3.31 -13.80
N GLY A 122 -45.03 2.13 -13.22
CA GLY A 122 -43.92 1.85 -12.31
C GLY A 122 -42.72 1.28 -13.05
N TRP A 123 -41.52 1.77 -12.77
CA TRP A 123 -40.29 1.15 -13.31
C TRP A 123 -39.90 -0.07 -12.46
N ILE A 124 -39.56 -1.16 -13.14
CA ILE A 124 -39.13 -2.42 -12.54
C ILE A 124 -37.69 -2.67 -13.02
N TYR A 125 -36.73 -2.69 -12.09
CA TYR A 125 -35.31 -2.88 -12.41
C TYR A 125 -34.78 -4.18 -11.81
N ALA A 126 -33.98 -4.94 -12.56
CA ALA A 126 -33.27 -6.07 -11.96
C ALA A 126 -32.12 -5.58 -11.09
N MET A 127 -31.24 -4.74 -11.65
CA MET A 127 -30.09 -4.19 -10.93
C MET A 127 -29.94 -2.69 -11.18
N ALA A 128 -29.67 -1.92 -10.12
CA ALA A 128 -29.42 -0.49 -10.19
C ALA A 128 -28.09 -0.12 -9.53
N ALA A 129 -27.28 0.68 -10.23
CA ALA A 129 -25.99 1.20 -9.78
C ALA A 129 -25.99 2.73 -9.80
N ILE A 130 -25.87 3.35 -8.63
CA ILE A 130 -26.11 4.79 -8.43
C ILE A 130 -24.85 5.45 -7.85
N ASP A 131 -24.59 6.69 -8.25
CA ASP A 131 -23.43 7.47 -7.84
C ASP A 131 -22.09 6.81 -8.21
N ASN A 132 -21.40 6.08 -7.34
CA ASN A 132 -20.24 5.26 -7.75
C ASN A 132 -20.49 3.76 -7.46
N GLY A 133 -21.76 3.37 -7.31
CA GLY A 133 -22.18 2.00 -7.10
C GLY A 133 -21.90 1.14 -8.32
N MET A 134 -21.79 -0.16 -8.10
CA MET A 134 -21.47 -1.14 -9.12
C MET A 134 -22.46 -2.28 -9.10
N ALA A 135 -22.94 -2.69 -10.27
CA ALA A 135 -23.82 -3.82 -10.46
C ALA A 135 -23.24 -4.80 -11.48
N ILE A 136 -23.22 -6.09 -11.12
CA ILE A 136 -22.65 -7.17 -11.91
C ILE A 136 -23.71 -8.26 -12.04
N ASN A 137 -24.17 -8.55 -13.26
CA ASN A 137 -24.75 -9.86 -13.54
C ASN A 137 -23.59 -10.81 -13.85
N ASP A 138 -23.28 -11.73 -12.96
CA ASP A 138 -22.17 -12.68 -13.13
C ASP A 138 -22.46 -13.66 -14.27
N THR A 139 -21.44 -14.38 -14.76
CA THR A 139 -21.56 -15.46 -15.76
C THR A 139 -22.67 -16.48 -15.46
N THR A 140 -22.94 -16.73 -14.18
CA THR A 140 -24.00 -17.64 -13.70
C THR A 140 -25.35 -16.95 -13.49
N GLY A 141 -25.36 -15.62 -13.45
CA GLY A 141 -26.53 -14.80 -13.20
C GLY A 141 -27.51 -14.79 -14.38
N VAL A 142 -28.78 -14.96 -14.06
CA VAL A 142 -29.89 -14.91 -15.02
C VAL A 142 -30.85 -13.79 -14.64
N ILE A 143 -31.14 -12.90 -15.57
CA ILE A 143 -32.17 -11.88 -15.44
C ILE A 143 -33.28 -12.20 -16.45
N ASN A 144 -34.50 -12.43 -15.96
CA ASN A 144 -35.67 -12.66 -16.80
C ASN A 144 -36.63 -11.47 -16.70
N ILE A 145 -36.99 -10.91 -17.84
CA ILE A 145 -37.92 -9.80 -17.96
C ILE A 145 -39.19 -10.34 -18.62
N ASN A 146 -40.25 -10.52 -17.83
CA ASN A 146 -41.53 -11.09 -18.26
C ASN A 146 -42.65 -10.03 -18.28
N THR A 147 -42.28 -8.77 -18.47
CA THR A 147 -43.19 -7.63 -18.51
C THR A 147 -42.60 -6.52 -19.39
N ASP A 148 -43.45 -5.80 -20.10
CA ASP A 148 -43.05 -4.69 -20.97
C ASP A 148 -42.48 -3.48 -20.21
N LEU A 149 -42.62 -3.46 -18.88
CA LEU A 149 -42.15 -2.37 -18.00
C LEU A 149 -40.80 -2.65 -17.32
N GLY A 150 -40.25 -3.84 -17.52
CA GLY A 150 -39.02 -4.28 -16.87
C GLY A 150 -37.77 -3.88 -17.63
N LEU A 151 -36.75 -3.46 -16.89
CA LEU A 151 -35.42 -3.12 -17.38
C LEU A 151 -34.38 -3.93 -16.62
N ALA A 152 -33.41 -4.54 -17.32
CA ALA A 152 -32.34 -5.28 -16.65
C ALA A 152 -31.49 -4.34 -15.77
N PHE A 153 -31.06 -3.21 -16.33
CA PHE A 153 -30.08 -2.34 -15.68
C PHE A 153 -30.50 -0.89 -15.60
N TYR A 154 -30.15 -0.24 -14.49
CA TYR A 154 -30.27 1.19 -14.32
C TYR A 154 -29.00 1.81 -13.74
N THR A 155 -28.56 2.92 -14.31
CA THR A 155 -27.44 3.71 -13.80
C THR A 155 -27.82 5.17 -13.64
N SER A 156 -27.23 5.83 -12.66
CA SER A 156 -27.21 7.29 -12.58
C SER A 156 -25.94 7.76 -11.85
N GLY A 157 -25.50 9.00 -12.09
CA GLY A 157 -24.19 9.47 -11.63
C GLY A 157 -23.05 8.78 -12.41
N ASN A 158 -22.04 8.29 -11.69
CA ASN A 158 -20.93 7.47 -12.22
C ASN A 158 -21.17 5.95 -12.01
N GLY A 159 -22.41 5.52 -11.76
CA GLY A 159 -22.72 4.12 -11.50
C GLY A 159 -22.32 3.23 -12.69
N LYS A 160 -21.72 2.08 -12.41
CA LYS A 160 -21.23 1.15 -13.44
C LYS A 160 -22.02 -0.16 -13.42
N VAL A 161 -22.35 -0.66 -14.61
CA VAL A 161 -22.98 -1.98 -14.79
C VAL A 161 -22.09 -2.85 -15.68
N PHE A 162 -21.96 -4.12 -15.29
CA PHE A 162 -21.32 -5.17 -16.06
C PHE A 162 -22.27 -6.36 -16.13
N ASN A 163 -22.47 -6.99 -17.27
CA ASN A 163 -23.20 -8.25 -17.38
C ASN A 163 -22.40 -9.35 -18.12
N PHE A 164 -21.95 -10.34 -17.38
CA PHE A 164 -21.29 -11.51 -17.94
C PHE A 164 -22.27 -12.69 -18.09
N GLY A 165 -23.49 -12.56 -17.54
CA GLY A 165 -24.54 -13.56 -17.55
C GLY A 165 -25.59 -13.38 -18.65
N THR A 166 -26.76 -13.98 -18.44
CA THR A 166 -27.85 -13.99 -19.42
C THR A 166 -28.95 -13.00 -19.03
N VAL A 167 -29.37 -12.17 -19.98
CA VAL A 167 -30.59 -11.35 -19.87
C VAL A 167 -31.59 -11.82 -20.91
N ASN A 168 -32.79 -12.18 -20.44
CA ASN A 168 -33.89 -12.65 -21.28
C ASN A 168 -35.07 -11.67 -21.24
N PHE A 169 -35.68 -11.40 -22.39
CA PHE A 169 -36.98 -10.75 -22.50
C PHE A 169 -38.00 -11.75 -23.04
N ASN A 170 -39.09 -11.96 -22.29
CA ASN A 170 -40.14 -12.94 -22.60
C ASN A 170 -39.58 -14.33 -23.00
N GLY A 171 -38.59 -14.79 -22.25
CA GLY A 171 -37.92 -16.08 -22.43
C GLY A 171 -36.90 -16.16 -23.57
N SER A 172 -36.61 -15.06 -24.27
CA SER A 172 -35.58 -15.00 -25.32
C SER A 172 -34.39 -14.13 -24.91
N PRO A 173 -33.13 -14.54 -25.15
CA PRO A 173 -31.97 -13.71 -24.86
C PRO A 173 -31.98 -12.40 -25.65
N ILE A 174 -31.63 -11.29 -24.98
CA ILE A 174 -31.49 -9.96 -25.57
C ILE A 174 -30.05 -9.45 -25.45
N ASN A 175 -29.74 -8.28 -26.03
CA ASN A 175 -28.41 -7.65 -25.96
C ASN A 175 -28.53 -6.17 -25.57
N ASN A 176 -27.39 -5.50 -25.35
CA ASN A 176 -27.29 -4.10 -24.94
C ASN A 176 -28.00 -3.08 -25.85
N GLY A 177 -28.40 -3.46 -27.06
CA GLY A 177 -29.19 -2.62 -27.96
C GLY A 177 -30.71 -2.71 -27.77
N ASP A 178 -31.19 -3.64 -26.95
CA ASP A 178 -32.62 -3.86 -26.71
C ASP A 178 -33.19 -2.81 -25.73
N PRO A 179 -34.39 -2.23 -25.97
CA PRO A 179 -35.01 -1.27 -25.05
C PRO A 179 -35.17 -1.79 -23.61
N ASN A 180 -35.37 -3.10 -23.43
CA ASN A 180 -35.53 -3.72 -22.12
C ASN A 180 -34.19 -4.00 -21.40
N TRP A 181 -33.05 -3.70 -22.05
CA TRP A 181 -31.73 -3.76 -21.41
C TRP A 181 -31.57 -2.65 -20.36
N GLY A 182 -32.06 -1.44 -20.67
CA GLY A 182 -31.93 -0.27 -19.82
C GLY A 182 -30.60 0.46 -20.03
N SER A 183 -29.86 0.71 -18.95
CA SER A 183 -28.57 1.43 -19.03
C SER A 183 -27.49 0.59 -19.72
N PRO A 184 -26.58 1.22 -20.49
CA PRO A 184 -25.52 0.49 -21.16
C PRO A 184 -24.58 -0.15 -20.16
N SER A 185 -24.21 -1.40 -20.42
CA SER A 185 -23.22 -2.15 -19.65
C SER A 185 -21.83 -2.12 -20.30
N LEU A 186 -20.80 -2.25 -19.48
CA LEU A 186 -19.39 -2.32 -19.87
C LEU A 186 -19.03 -3.79 -20.13
N GLU A 187 -19.25 -4.30 -21.35
CA GLU A 187 -19.58 -5.72 -21.47
C GLU A 187 -18.99 -6.57 -22.60
N SER A 188 -17.86 -6.19 -23.20
CA SER A 188 -17.24 -7.09 -24.20
C SER A 188 -15.75 -7.32 -24.03
N ASP A 189 -15.10 -6.59 -23.13
CA ASP A 189 -13.66 -6.42 -23.21
C ASP A 189 -12.90 -7.00 -22.01
N TYR A 190 -13.55 -7.66 -21.05
CA TYR A 190 -12.88 -8.18 -19.85
C TYR A 190 -13.37 -9.56 -19.41
N VAL A 191 -12.50 -10.32 -18.75
CA VAL A 191 -12.83 -11.51 -17.95
C VAL A 191 -12.88 -11.12 -16.48
N LEU A 192 -14.04 -11.28 -15.84
CA LEU A 192 -14.23 -10.87 -14.46
C LEU A 192 -13.64 -11.89 -13.48
N ILE A 193 -12.93 -11.40 -12.46
CA ILE A 193 -12.57 -12.19 -11.28
C ILE A 193 -13.47 -11.79 -10.12
N THR A 194 -14.27 -12.75 -9.67
CA THR A 194 -15.24 -12.57 -8.57
C THR A 194 -14.78 -13.15 -7.25
N THR A 195 -13.61 -13.79 -7.19
CA THR A 195 -13.05 -14.34 -5.95
C THR A 195 -12.32 -13.23 -5.18
N PRO A 196 -12.52 -13.09 -3.86
CA PRO A 196 -11.82 -12.08 -3.06
C PRO A 196 -10.42 -12.57 -2.66
N VAL A 197 -10.14 -13.85 -2.84
CA VAL A 197 -8.82 -14.46 -2.67
C VAL A 197 -8.44 -15.05 -4.02
N LEU A 198 -7.32 -14.60 -4.57
CA LEU A 198 -6.80 -15.07 -5.85
C LEU A 198 -6.08 -16.41 -5.67
N THR A 199 -5.25 -16.52 -4.63
CA THR A 199 -4.57 -17.75 -4.21
C THR A 199 -4.40 -17.77 -2.69
N ALA A 200 -4.54 -18.94 -2.07
CA ALA A 200 -4.20 -19.16 -0.67
C ALA A 200 -2.69 -19.50 -0.50
N GLU A 201 -2.17 -19.40 0.72
CA GLU A 201 -0.80 -19.79 1.05
C GLU A 201 -0.47 -21.22 0.58
N GLY A 202 0.67 -21.37 -0.11
CA GLY A 202 1.12 -22.64 -0.67
C GLY A 202 0.40 -23.08 -1.95
N GLU A 203 -0.65 -22.37 -2.39
CA GLU A 203 -1.29 -22.60 -3.68
C GLU A 203 -0.58 -21.85 -4.80
N SER A 204 -0.70 -22.40 -6.01
CA SER A 204 -0.26 -21.73 -7.24
C SER A 204 -1.37 -21.77 -8.28
N HIS A 205 -1.67 -20.62 -8.89
CA HIS A 205 -2.68 -20.51 -9.94
C HIS A 205 -2.19 -19.64 -11.10
N THR A 206 -2.55 -20.04 -12.32
CA THR A 206 -2.27 -19.27 -13.54
C THR A 206 -3.56 -18.92 -14.26
N TRP A 207 -3.83 -17.63 -14.38
CA TRP A 207 -4.91 -17.07 -15.19
C TRP A 207 -4.42 -16.89 -16.62
N ARG A 208 -4.97 -17.72 -17.52
CA ARG A 208 -4.66 -17.69 -18.96
C ARG A 208 -5.90 -17.28 -19.73
N ASP A 209 -5.88 -16.09 -20.29
CA ASP A 209 -6.80 -15.66 -21.34
C ASP A 209 -6.03 -14.72 -22.27
N GLU A 210 -5.94 -15.10 -23.55
CA GLU A 210 -5.22 -14.34 -24.57
C GLU A 210 -6.14 -13.38 -25.33
N SER A 211 -7.45 -13.46 -25.11
CA SER A 211 -8.45 -12.71 -25.87
C SER A 211 -8.88 -11.43 -25.19
N LEU A 212 -8.94 -11.40 -23.85
CA LEU A 212 -9.43 -10.28 -23.06
C LEU A 212 -8.63 -10.06 -21.76
N PRO A 213 -8.44 -8.82 -21.31
CA PRO A 213 -7.89 -8.49 -19.99
C PRO A 213 -8.74 -9.01 -18.83
N TRP A 214 -8.11 -9.27 -17.68
CA TRP A 214 -8.78 -9.63 -16.43
C TRP A 214 -9.21 -8.38 -15.66
N LEU A 215 -10.33 -8.44 -14.95
CA LEU A 215 -10.85 -7.33 -14.17
C LEU A 215 -11.13 -7.73 -12.72
N LEU A 216 -10.51 -6.99 -11.78
CA LEU A 216 -10.75 -7.08 -10.33
C LEU A 216 -11.57 -5.89 -9.85
N LEU A 217 -12.84 -6.15 -9.56
CA LEU A 217 -13.78 -5.12 -9.12
C LEU A 217 -13.86 -4.93 -7.60
N GLN A 218 -13.45 -5.95 -6.84
CA GLN A 218 -13.52 -5.96 -5.38
C GLN A 218 -12.13 -5.95 -4.74
N ASN A 219 -12.10 -5.62 -3.44
CA ASN A 219 -10.89 -5.80 -2.65
C ASN A 219 -10.50 -7.28 -2.67
N SER A 220 -9.28 -7.55 -3.14
CA SER A 220 -8.79 -8.91 -3.36
C SER A 220 -7.41 -9.09 -2.74
N ALA A 221 -7.09 -10.31 -2.34
CA ALA A 221 -5.78 -10.68 -1.81
C ALA A 221 -5.20 -11.91 -2.50
N SER A 222 -3.87 -11.95 -2.62
CA SER A 222 -3.08 -13.09 -3.08
C SER A 222 -2.10 -13.46 -1.98
N TYR A 223 -2.17 -14.68 -1.47
CA TYR A 223 -1.30 -15.18 -0.41
C TYR A 223 -0.32 -16.25 -0.91
N GLY A 224 -0.67 -16.97 -1.97
CA GLY A 224 0.20 -17.90 -2.68
C GLY A 224 0.78 -17.31 -3.96
N ASP A 225 1.06 -18.20 -4.93
CA ASP A 225 1.65 -17.84 -6.22
C ASP A 225 0.56 -17.59 -7.27
N ALA A 226 0.42 -16.35 -7.71
CA ALA A 226 -0.54 -15.93 -8.73
C ALA A 226 0.18 -15.48 -10.01
N ILE A 227 -0.21 -16.05 -11.16
CA ILE A 227 0.40 -15.72 -12.46
C ILE A 227 -0.69 -15.30 -13.46
N PHE A 228 -0.61 -14.07 -13.95
CA PHE A 228 -1.46 -13.53 -15.01
C PHE A 228 -0.63 -13.35 -16.27
N ASP A 229 -0.91 -14.16 -17.29
CA ASP A 229 -0.20 -14.09 -18.59
C ASP A 229 -0.73 -12.95 -19.49
N GLY A 230 -1.69 -12.16 -19.00
CA GLY A 230 -2.29 -11.01 -19.69
C GLY A 230 -2.39 -9.78 -18.80
N GLU A 231 -3.17 -8.79 -19.25
CA GLU A 231 -3.46 -7.61 -18.45
C GLU A 231 -4.41 -7.94 -17.28
N LEU A 232 -4.13 -7.37 -16.12
CA LEU A 232 -4.99 -7.35 -14.93
C LEU A 232 -5.35 -5.90 -14.60
N ALA A 233 -6.60 -5.52 -14.84
CA ALA A 233 -7.17 -4.25 -14.44
C ALA A 233 -7.74 -4.35 -13.03
N VAL A 234 -7.31 -3.46 -12.14
CA VAL A 234 -7.77 -3.36 -10.76
C VAL A 234 -8.58 -2.08 -10.62
N GLU A 235 -9.83 -2.17 -10.16
CA GLU A 235 -10.64 -0.99 -9.86
C GLU A 235 -10.55 -0.59 -8.38
N ASN A 236 -10.30 -1.56 -7.49
CA ASN A 236 -10.26 -1.34 -6.03
C ASN A 236 -8.89 -1.69 -5.42
N TRP A 237 -8.83 -2.39 -4.28
CA TRP A 237 -7.57 -2.83 -3.69
C TRP A 237 -7.15 -4.24 -4.12
N LEU A 238 -5.89 -4.38 -4.51
CA LEU A 238 -5.20 -5.66 -4.60
C LEU A 238 -4.10 -5.73 -3.54
N GLN A 239 -4.14 -6.76 -2.70
CA GLN A 239 -3.13 -7.01 -1.67
C GLN A 239 -2.33 -8.25 -2.03
N ASN A 240 -1.02 -8.12 -2.17
CA ASN A 240 -0.13 -9.24 -2.45
C ASN A 240 0.74 -9.55 -1.23
N PHE A 241 0.54 -10.72 -0.63
CA PHE A 241 1.36 -11.27 0.44
C PHE A 241 2.30 -12.38 -0.08
N GLY A 242 1.93 -13.06 -1.17
CA GLY A 242 2.70 -14.13 -1.81
C GLY A 242 3.53 -13.67 -3.00
N SER A 243 3.60 -14.50 -4.05
CA SER A 243 4.25 -14.14 -5.32
C SER A 243 3.20 -13.82 -6.36
N LEU A 244 3.24 -12.62 -6.94
CA LEU A 244 2.34 -12.20 -8.01
C LEU A 244 3.15 -11.84 -9.25
N SER A 245 2.81 -12.45 -10.39
CA SER A 245 3.40 -12.15 -11.69
C SER A 245 2.30 -11.69 -12.64
N VAL A 246 2.45 -10.53 -13.28
CA VAL A 246 1.45 -9.96 -14.19
C VAL A 246 2.12 -9.35 -15.42
N THR A 247 1.64 -9.62 -16.62
CA THR A 247 2.19 -8.96 -17.83
C THR A 247 1.96 -7.44 -17.76
N THR A 248 0.71 -7.02 -17.56
CA THR A 248 0.33 -5.60 -17.43
C THR A 248 -0.63 -5.42 -16.26
N LEU A 249 -0.34 -4.52 -15.33
CA LEU A 249 -1.20 -4.22 -14.18
C LEU A 249 -1.71 -2.78 -14.27
N THR A 250 -3.03 -2.59 -14.36
CA THR A 250 -3.62 -1.26 -14.55
C THR A 250 -4.58 -0.86 -13.42
N GLY A 251 -4.61 0.43 -13.09
CA GLY A 251 -5.62 1.01 -12.18
C GLY A 251 -5.53 0.60 -10.71
N GLY A 252 -6.48 1.11 -9.91
CA GLY A 252 -6.68 0.63 -8.54
C GLY A 252 -5.56 0.99 -7.54
N SER A 253 -5.67 0.44 -6.35
CA SER A 253 -4.70 0.59 -5.26
C SER A 253 -4.02 -0.75 -5.00
N LEU A 254 -2.70 -0.75 -4.97
CA LEU A 254 -1.89 -1.94 -4.76
C LEU A 254 -1.17 -1.86 -3.43
N ASN A 255 -1.31 -2.90 -2.61
CA ASN A 255 -0.50 -3.14 -1.43
C ASN A 255 0.37 -4.38 -1.66
N ASN A 256 1.67 -4.19 -1.89
CA ASN A 256 2.61 -5.29 -2.08
C ASN A 256 3.46 -5.50 -0.83
N ALA A 257 3.19 -6.59 -0.10
CA ALA A 257 4.00 -7.08 1.02
C ALA A 257 4.86 -8.30 0.65
N GLY A 258 4.52 -9.01 -0.44
CA GLY A 258 5.26 -10.16 -0.97
C GLY A 258 6.20 -9.82 -2.13
N THR A 259 6.28 -10.73 -3.11
CA THR A 259 7.04 -10.53 -4.36
C THR A 259 6.08 -10.19 -5.50
N LEU A 260 6.30 -9.07 -6.18
CA LEU A 260 5.56 -8.67 -7.37
C LEU A 260 6.52 -8.53 -8.55
N VAL A 261 6.23 -9.23 -9.64
CA VAL A 261 6.89 -9.07 -10.94
C VAL A 261 5.85 -8.59 -11.95
N VAL A 262 6.12 -7.47 -12.60
CA VAL A 262 5.21 -6.89 -13.58
C VAL A 262 5.96 -6.45 -14.83
N GLY A 263 5.42 -6.68 -16.03
CA GLY A 263 5.99 -6.06 -17.23
C GLY A 263 5.73 -4.56 -17.23
N GLU A 264 4.46 -4.18 -17.32
CA GLU A 264 4.03 -2.78 -17.27
C GLU A 264 3.03 -2.52 -16.13
N MET A 265 3.25 -1.45 -15.37
CA MET A 265 2.32 -1.00 -14.33
C MET A 265 1.86 0.43 -14.59
N THR A 266 0.56 0.65 -14.80
CA THR A 266 0.02 1.95 -15.24
C THR A 266 -1.23 2.39 -14.47
N GLY A 267 -1.20 3.61 -13.93
CA GLY A 267 -2.37 4.28 -13.33
C GLY A 267 -2.71 3.85 -11.90
N ASN A 268 -1.95 2.95 -11.29
CA ASN A 268 -2.21 2.47 -9.94
C ASN A 268 -1.77 3.50 -8.87
N THR A 269 -2.25 3.33 -7.65
CA THR A 269 -1.59 3.84 -6.45
C THR A 269 -0.85 2.71 -5.74
N LEU A 270 0.31 2.99 -5.14
CA LEU A 270 1.19 1.96 -4.59
C LEU A 270 1.48 2.17 -3.10
N LEU A 271 1.40 1.07 -2.35
CA LEU A 271 2.08 0.87 -1.07
C LEU A 271 2.93 -0.39 -1.20
N ASN A 272 4.24 -0.27 -1.03
CA ASN A 272 5.18 -1.39 -1.13
C ASN A 272 5.95 -1.58 0.19
N SER A 273 5.88 -2.77 0.77
CA SER A 273 6.76 -3.24 1.84
C SER A 273 7.48 -4.55 1.50
N GLY A 274 7.19 -5.13 0.34
CA GLY A 274 7.86 -6.32 -0.20
C GLY A 274 8.84 -5.99 -1.34
N THR A 275 9.06 -6.95 -2.23
CA THR A 275 9.90 -6.77 -3.43
C THR A 275 9.01 -6.55 -4.66
N LEU A 276 9.27 -5.50 -5.42
CA LEU A 276 8.58 -5.19 -6.68
C LEU A 276 9.61 -5.04 -7.80
N THR A 277 9.42 -5.76 -8.89
CA THR A 277 10.23 -5.61 -10.12
C THR A 277 9.30 -5.26 -11.26
N ALA A 278 9.62 -4.19 -11.99
CA ALA A 278 8.84 -3.74 -13.14
C ALA A 278 9.73 -3.31 -14.31
N ASP A 279 9.42 -3.75 -15.53
CA ASP A 279 10.13 -3.26 -16.73
C ASP A 279 9.76 -1.78 -16.99
N SER A 280 8.49 -1.44 -16.77
CA SER A 280 7.99 -0.07 -16.83
C SER A 280 6.95 0.21 -15.74
N MET A 281 7.07 1.37 -15.07
CA MET A 281 6.18 1.74 -13.98
C MET A 281 5.75 3.21 -14.11
N SER A 282 4.45 3.44 -14.30
CA SER A 282 3.82 4.76 -14.41
C SER A 282 2.59 4.84 -13.50
N ILE A 283 2.80 5.23 -12.25
CA ILE A 283 1.79 5.22 -11.19
C ILE A 283 1.32 6.63 -10.84
N VAL A 284 0.11 6.77 -10.30
CA VAL A 284 -0.42 8.07 -9.89
C VAL A 284 0.36 8.62 -8.70
N LYS A 285 0.49 7.79 -7.65
CA LYS A 285 1.22 8.09 -6.41
C LYS A 285 1.69 6.81 -5.74
N GLY A 286 2.78 6.88 -4.98
CA GLY A 286 3.31 5.70 -4.32
C GLY A 286 4.07 5.97 -3.02
N VAL A 287 4.11 4.95 -2.17
CA VAL A 287 4.97 4.87 -1.00
C VAL A 287 5.71 3.54 -1.03
N ASN A 288 7.04 3.60 -1.01
CA ASN A 288 7.89 2.47 -0.68
C ASN A 288 8.27 2.57 0.81
N LEU A 289 7.84 1.61 1.63
CA LEU A 289 8.13 1.54 3.05
C LEU A 289 9.56 1.05 3.31
N GLU A 290 10.01 1.12 4.55
CA GLU A 290 11.39 0.82 4.97
C GLU A 290 11.89 -0.56 4.52
N ASP A 291 11.05 -1.59 4.63
CA ASP A 291 11.37 -2.96 4.19
C ASP A 291 11.20 -3.17 2.67
N GLY A 292 10.63 -2.19 1.98
CA GLY A 292 10.27 -2.30 0.57
C GLY A 292 11.47 -2.14 -0.37
N VAL A 293 11.54 -3.03 -1.36
CA VAL A 293 12.53 -3.00 -2.44
C VAL A 293 11.82 -2.85 -3.79
N ILE A 294 12.25 -1.88 -4.60
CA ILE A 294 11.74 -1.67 -5.96
C ILE A 294 12.90 -1.74 -6.97
N ASN A 295 12.77 -2.60 -7.99
CA ASN A 295 13.65 -2.67 -9.15
C ASN A 295 12.89 -2.13 -10.37
N ALA A 296 12.90 -0.81 -10.56
CA ALA A 296 12.16 -0.16 -11.65
C ALA A 296 12.59 1.31 -11.86
N HIS A 297 12.31 1.81 -13.06
CA HIS A 297 12.20 3.25 -13.32
C HIS A 297 10.75 3.70 -13.13
N ILE A 298 10.52 4.51 -12.11
CA ILE A 298 9.19 4.92 -11.66
C ILE A 298 8.84 6.27 -12.25
N VAL A 299 7.69 6.38 -12.90
CA VAL A 299 7.04 7.65 -13.23
C VAL A 299 5.90 7.87 -12.26
N SER A 300 5.93 8.96 -11.50
CA SER A 300 4.89 9.29 -10.52
C SER A 300 4.75 10.79 -10.28
N GLN A 301 3.53 11.25 -9.99
CA GLN A 301 3.29 12.63 -9.58
C GLN A 301 3.85 12.86 -8.17
N THR A 302 3.50 11.98 -7.24
CA THR A 302 3.95 12.06 -5.84
C THR A 302 4.48 10.72 -5.37
N PHE A 303 5.72 10.68 -4.90
CA PHE A 303 6.32 9.44 -4.43
C PHE A 303 7.14 9.67 -3.17
N ARG A 304 7.02 8.75 -2.20
CA ARG A 304 7.84 8.71 -1.00
C ARG A 304 8.59 7.39 -0.92
N ASN A 305 9.91 7.45 -0.80
CA ASN A 305 10.76 6.28 -0.60
C ASN A 305 11.35 6.27 0.81
N ASP A 306 11.02 5.27 1.61
CA ASP A 306 11.68 4.97 2.88
C ASP A 306 12.61 3.75 2.77
N GLY A 307 12.36 2.85 1.81
CA GLY A 307 13.15 1.65 1.57
C GLY A 307 14.23 1.82 0.50
N THR A 308 14.41 0.80 -0.34
CA THR A 308 15.45 0.78 -1.40
C THR A 308 14.86 0.75 -2.79
N ILE A 309 15.38 1.60 -3.68
CA ILE A 309 15.07 1.60 -5.11
C ILE A 309 16.35 1.34 -5.91
N PHE A 310 16.33 0.32 -6.75
CA PHE A 310 17.30 0.10 -7.82
C PHE A 310 16.69 0.61 -9.14
N GLY A 311 17.06 1.83 -9.52
CA GLY A 311 16.46 2.52 -10.66
C GLY A 311 16.31 4.02 -10.41
N SER A 312 15.16 4.58 -10.73
CA SER A 312 14.92 6.03 -10.60
C SER A 312 13.46 6.40 -10.35
N VAL A 313 13.24 7.66 -9.94
CA VAL A 313 11.90 8.21 -9.75
C VAL A 313 11.75 9.54 -10.48
N LYS A 314 10.78 9.62 -11.37
CA LYS A 314 10.51 10.77 -12.23
C LYS A 314 9.08 11.25 -12.09
N GLY A 315 8.91 12.53 -11.84
CA GLY A 315 7.66 13.27 -12.02
C GLY A 315 7.73 14.23 -13.21
N GLY A 316 6.61 14.89 -13.47
CA GLY A 316 6.54 16.02 -14.41
C GLY A 316 6.94 17.37 -13.78
N GLY A 317 6.79 18.47 -14.52
CA GLY A 317 7.16 19.83 -14.08
C GLY A 317 6.10 20.60 -13.26
N SER A 318 4.94 20.01 -12.95
CA SER A 318 3.90 20.64 -12.12
C SER A 318 4.36 20.82 -10.69
N GLN A 319 3.98 21.93 -10.03
CA GLN A 319 4.26 22.17 -8.60
C GLN A 319 3.61 21.14 -7.67
N SER A 320 2.55 20.47 -8.12
CA SER A 320 1.93 19.37 -7.38
C SER A 320 2.80 18.11 -7.35
N HIS A 321 3.82 18.03 -8.20
CA HIS A 321 4.70 16.87 -8.25
C HIS A 321 5.80 16.98 -7.21
N VAL A 322 5.86 15.99 -6.33
CA VAL A 322 6.71 15.99 -5.15
C VAL A 322 7.32 14.60 -4.97
N LEU A 323 8.64 14.53 -5.00
CA LEU A 323 9.38 13.30 -4.74
C LEU A 323 10.17 13.47 -3.45
N ILE A 324 10.01 12.52 -2.53
CA ILE A 324 10.66 12.51 -1.21
C ILE A 324 11.44 11.21 -1.06
N ASN A 325 12.73 11.31 -0.74
CA ASN A 325 13.57 10.17 -0.41
C ASN A 325 14.06 10.26 1.04
N ASN A 326 13.67 9.30 1.86
CA ASN A 326 14.18 9.03 3.20
C ASN A 326 15.11 7.79 3.22
N GLY A 327 14.96 6.89 2.24
CA GLY A 327 15.75 5.66 2.10
C GLY A 327 16.86 5.76 1.04
N THR A 328 17.09 4.67 0.30
CA THR A 328 18.17 4.56 -0.68
C THR A 328 17.65 4.52 -2.12
N ILE A 329 18.29 5.27 -3.02
CA ILE A 329 18.11 5.17 -4.48
C ILE A 329 19.47 4.89 -5.11
N ALA A 330 19.65 3.68 -5.63
CA ALA A 330 20.80 3.27 -6.44
C ALA A 330 20.43 3.37 -7.92
N VAL A 331 21.03 4.33 -8.62
CA VAL A 331 20.76 4.56 -10.05
C VAL A 331 21.59 3.60 -10.88
N THR A 332 20.91 2.67 -11.54
CA THR A 332 21.52 1.51 -12.22
C THR A 332 21.79 1.71 -13.71
N GLU A 333 21.35 2.83 -14.29
CA GLU A 333 21.49 3.13 -15.73
C GLU A 333 22.06 4.54 -15.97
N ALA A 334 23.00 4.66 -16.92
CA ALA A 334 23.54 5.94 -17.36
C ALA A 334 22.51 6.71 -18.21
N GLY A 335 22.54 8.05 -18.15
CA GLY A 335 21.60 8.89 -18.90
C GLY A 335 20.23 9.03 -18.27
N VAL A 336 20.02 8.41 -17.10
CA VAL A 336 18.81 8.54 -16.29
C VAL A 336 19.13 9.38 -15.05
N SER A 337 18.18 10.19 -14.61
CA SER A 337 18.31 10.91 -13.34
C SER A 337 17.75 10.09 -12.19
N GLY A 338 18.43 10.05 -11.03
CA GLY A 338 17.95 9.29 -9.86
C GLY A 338 16.60 9.77 -9.36
N MET A 339 16.46 11.09 -9.20
CA MET A 339 15.17 11.77 -9.00
C MET A 339 15.01 12.92 -9.99
N GLN A 340 13.85 13.02 -10.62
CA GLN A 340 13.55 14.13 -11.53
C GLN A 340 12.11 14.65 -11.38
N ALA A 341 11.90 15.87 -10.87
CA ALA A 341 10.57 16.48 -10.78
C ALA A 341 10.65 18.01 -10.63
N ALA A 342 9.51 18.67 -10.38
CA ALA A 342 9.46 20.06 -9.94
C ALA A 342 9.96 20.22 -8.50
N ASN A 343 9.51 19.37 -7.58
CA ASN A 343 9.93 19.39 -6.18
C ASN A 343 10.59 18.06 -5.79
N ILE A 344 11.82 18.14 -5.30
CA ILE A 344 12.65 16.98 -4.98
C ILE A 344 13.32 17.20 -3.63
N TYR A 345 13.14 16.24 -2.74
CA TYR A 345 13.65 16.28 -1.38
C TYR A 345 14.38 14.98 -1.07
N ASN A 346 15.70 15.04 -0.90
CA ASN A 346 16.45 13.98 -0.24
C ASN A 346 16.56 14.35 1.24
N GLN A 347 15.85 13.66 2.11
CA GLN A 347 15.75 13.98 3.54
C GLN A 347 16.96 13.44 4.31
N GLN A 348 17.09 13.86 5.58
CA GLN A 348 18.09 13.31 6.48
C GLN A 348 17.94 11.79 6.57
N GLY A 349 19.06 11.06 6.42
CA GLY A 349 19.09 9.60 6.34
C GLY A 349 18.99 9.05 4.91
N GLY A 350 18.45 9.82 3.96
CA GLY A 350 18.34 9.41 2.57
C GLY A 350 19.69 9.38 1.83
N HIS A 351 19.88 8.41 0.95
CA HIS A 351 21.09 8.27 0.12
C HIS A 351 20.73 8.05 -1.35
N ILE A 352 21.37 8.81 -2.25
CA ILE A 352 21.23 8.64 -3.69
C ILE A 352 22.63 8.53 -4.30
N TYR A 353 22.86 7.51 -5.11
CA TYR A 353 24.16 7.29 -5.78
C TYR A 353 23.99 6.56 -7.12
N ASN A 354 24.96 6.73 -8.02
CA ASN A 354 25.03 5.96 -9.27
C ASN A 354 25.89 4.71 -9.10
N THR A 355 25.53 3.61 -9.78
CA THR A 355 26.32 2.37 -9.81
C THR A 355 27.03 2.16 -11.14
N VAL A 356 26.82 3.06 -12.10
CA VAL A 356 27.38 3.00 -13.46
C VAL A 356 27.97 4.34 -13.85
N ALA A 357 29.03 4.32 -14.66
CA ALA A 357 29.68 5.52 -15.17
C ALA A 357 28.84 6.20 -16.26
N ALA A 358 28.95 7.52 -16.39
CA ALA A 358 28.40 8.23 -17.54
C ALA A 358 29.23 7.97 -18.81
N THR A 359 28.64 8.23 -19.97
CA THR A 359 29.30 8.23 -21.28
C THR A 359 29.17 9.61 -21.93
N PRO A 360 29.95 9.96 -22.96
CA PRO A 360 29.81 11.25 -23.65
C PRO A 360 28.38 11.56 -24.12
N GLU A 361 27.61 10.53 -24.51
CA GLU A 361 26.23 10.65 -24.98
C GLU A 361 25.22 10.83 -23.84
N THR A 362 25.53 10.28 -22.66
CA THR A 362 24.60 10.20 -21.52
C THR A 362 24.92 11.18 -20.40
N ALA A 363 26.12 11.77 -20.42
CA ALA A 363 26.66 12.68 -19.42
C ALA A 363 25.68 13.79 -19.03
N GLU A 364 25.06 14.46 -20.00
CA GLU A 364 24.18 15.61 -19.74
C GLU A 364 22.94 15.26 -18.89
N SER A 365 22.45 14.03 -19.02
CA SER A 365 21.24 13.52 -18.37
C SER A 365 21.52 12.68 -17.11
N SER A 366 22.78 12.32 -16.87
CA SER A 366 23.24 11.54 -15.71
C SER A 366 23.35 12.44 -14.48
N VAL A 367 22.26 12.53 -13.71
CA VAL A 367 22.10 13.48 -12.60
C VAL A 367 21.39 12.80 -11.44
N LEU A 368 21.94 12.82 -10.22
CA LEU A 368 21.25 12.19 -9.08
C LEU A 368 19.95 12.93 -8.73
N MET A 369 19.96 14.27 -8.65
CA MET A 369 18.77 15.10 -8.46
C MET A 369 18.64 16.14 -9.58
N ARG A 370 17.66 15.96 -10.48
CA ARG A 370 17.44 16.83 -11.64
C ARG A 370 16.11 17.56 -11.60
N GLN A 371 16.13 18.87 -11.63
CA GLN A 371 14.89 19.64 -11.67
C GLN A 371 14.41 19.93 -13.09
N THR A 372 13.08 19.83 -13.26
CA THR A 372 12.38 20.06 -14.54
C THR A 372 11.37 21.21 -14.39
N PRO A 373 11.72 22.47 -14.74
CA PRO A 373 10.84 23.60 -14.48
C PRO A 373 9.81 23.77 -15.59
N THR A 374 8.53 23.77 -15.23
CA THR A 374 7.45 24.38 -16.04
C THR A 374 6.65 25.44 -15.28
N SER A 375 7.01 25.71 -14.02
CA SER A 375 6.26 26.59 -13.11
C SER A 375 7.18 27.43 -12.22
N VAL A 376 6.60 28.46 -11.59
CA VAL A 376 7.30 29.38 -10.69
C VAL A 376 7.28 28.81 -9.26
N THR A 377 8.46 28.66 -8.64
CA THR A 377 8.77 28.13 -7.28
C THR A 377 8.95 26.61 -7.05
N PRO A 378 9.69 25.86 -7.92
CA PRO A 378 10.12 24.49 -7.62
C PRO A 378 11.09 24.40 -6.42
N ALA A 379 11.36 23.22 -5.88
CA ALA A 379 12.32 23.01 -4.79
C ALA A 379 13.28 21.86 -5.09
N ILE A 380 14.57 22.06 -4.83
CA ILE A 380 15.57 20.97 -4.82
C ILE A 380 16.35 21.08 -3.52
N VAL A 381 16.12 20.14 -2.62
CA VAL A 381 16.68 20.20 -1.27
C VAL A 381 17.34 18.87 -0.92
N ASN A 382 18.62 18.93 -0.60
CA ASN A 382 19.38 17.82 -0.04
C ASN A 382 19.62 18.04 1.46
N ALA A 383 19.17 17.09 2.27
CA ALA A 383 19.44 16.95 3.69
C ALA A 383 20.04 15.57 4.02
N GLY A 384 20.10 14.66 3.04
CA GLY A 384 20.76 13.38 3.14
C GLY A 384 22.11 13.38 2.40
N THR A 385 22.51 12.21 1.89
CA THR A 385 23.77 12.03 1.16
C THR A 385 23.51 11.87 -0.34
N LEU A 386 24.30 12.57 -1.16
CA LEU A 386 24.42 12.34 -2.60
C LEU A 386 25.86 11.89 -2.89
N THR A 387 26.03 10.80 -3.64
CA THR A 387 27.36 10.31 -4.05
C THR A 387 27.38 10.11 -5.56
N ALA A 388 27.98 11.08 -6.26
CA ALA A 388 28.16 11.04 -7.70
C ALA A 388 29.58 10.56 -8.05
N SER A 389 29.71 9.70 -9.04
CA SER A 389 31.01 9.29 -9.58
C SER A 389 31.04 9.38 -11.10
N ASP A 390 32.23 9.31 -11.68
CA ASP A 390 32.46 9.01 -13.10
C ASP A 390 31.64 9.90 -14.05
N GLY A 391 31.70 11.22 -13.78
CA GLY A 391 31.08 12.23 -14.61
C GLY A 391 29.59 12.46 -14.34
N TRP A 392 29.01 11.97 -13.25
CA TRP A 392 27.64 12.31 -12.86
C TRP A 392 27.54 13.68 -12.17
N TYR A 393 26.45 14.40 -12.42
CA TYR A 393 26.06 15.53 -11.58
C TYR A 393 25.37 15.01 -10.30
N ALA A 394 25.68 15.58 -9.14
CA ALA A 394 24.89 15.32 -7.94
C ALA A 394 23.57 16.09 -7.97
N MET A 395 23.61 17.38 -8.29
CA MET A 395 22.42 18.23 -8.38
C MET A 395 22.49 19.12 -9.61
N LYS A 396 21.39 19.18 -10.37
CA LYS A 396 21.29 20.04 -11.54
C LYS A 396 19.90 20.63 -11.69
N ALA A 397 19.82 21.96 -11.72
CA ALA A 397 18.63 22.66 -12.13
C ALA A 397 18.77 23.17 -13.57
N THR A 398 17.81 22.79 -14.43
CA THR A 398 17.72 23.33 -15.78
C THR A 398 17.09 24.74 -15.75
N ALA A 399 17.30 25.53 -16.80
CA ALA A 399 16.92 26.94 -16.80
C ALA A 399 15.41 27.15 -16.54
N ALA A 400 15.05 27.98 -15.57
CA ALA A 400 13.66 28.35 -15.31
C ALA A 400 13.08 29.20 -16.47
N SER A 401 11.81 28.98 -16.80
CA SER A 401 11.04 29.73 -17.82
C SER A 401 10.43 31.04 -17.31
N GLY A 402 10.48 31.30 -16.00
CA GLY A 402 9.85 32.46 -15.35
C GLY A 402 10.81 33.49 -14.73
N SER A 403 10.25 34.60 -14.25
CA SER A 403 10.95 35.73 -13.62
C SER A 403 11.29 35.55 -12.14
N SER A 404 10.77 34.51 -11.48
CA SER A 404 10.99 34.24 -10.05
C SER A 404 12.28 33.46 -9.81
N GLN A 405 13.15 33.96 -8.92
CA GLN A 405 14.35 33.26 -8.48
C GLN A 405 14.00 32.21 -7.43
N THR A 406 14.62 31.02 -7.49
CA THR A 406 14.33 29.87 -6.63
C THR A 406 15.60 29.32 -5.99
N TRP A 407 15.51 28.78 -4.77
CA TRP A 407 16.65 28.21 -4.05
C TRP A 407 16.79 26.71 -4.31
N MET A 408 18.00 26.31 -4.68
CA MET A 408 18.52 24.97 -4.47
C MET A 408 19.28 24.98 -3.15
N ALA A 409 19.15 23.93 -2.34
CA ALA A 409 19.78 23.88 -1.02
C ALA A 409 20.44 22.54 -0.73
N ASN A 410 21.67 22.60 -0.22
CA ASN A 410 22.27 21.56 0.60
C ASN A 410 22.19 22.03 2.05
N THR A 411 21.34 21.41 2.86
CA THR A 411 21.07 21.82 4.25
C THR A 411 22.17 21.35 5.20
N GLU A 412 22.08 21.68 6.49
CA GLU A 412 23.12 21.38 7.49
C GLU A 412 23.47 19.90 7.60
N THR A 413 22.51 19.00 7.41
CA THR A 413 22.75 17.54 7.43
C THR A 413 23.13 16.99 6.06
N GLY A 414 23.05 17.82 5.02
CA GLY A 414 23.26 17.43 3.65
C GLY A 414 24.74 17.21 3.33
N VAL A 415 25.03 16.09 2.69
CA VAL A 415 26.37 15.71 2.22
C VAL A 415 26.31 15.48 0.71
N ILE A 416 27.20 16.13 -0.03
CA ILE A 416 27.36 15.93 -1.48
C ILE A 416 28.81 15.54 -1.75
N ARG A 417 29.02 14.37 -2.36
CA ARG A 417 30.36 13.87 -2.72
C ARG A 417 30.42 13.53 -4.19
N GLY A 418 31.53 13.90 -4.83
CA GLY A 418 31.72 13.76 -6.26
C GLY A 418 33.14 13.35 -6.63
N VAL A 419 33.30 12.31 -7.45
CA VAL A 419 34.53 12.08 -8.23
C VAL A 419 34.19 12.32 -9.69
N MET A 420 34.62 13.44 -10.25
CA MET A 420 34.23 13.91 -11.58
C MET A 420 35.20 13.44 -12.66
N ASP A 421 34.67 13.20 -13.85
CA ASP A 421 35.44 13.15 -15.09
C ASP A 421 35.08 14.39 -15.93
N ALA A 422 35.95 15.40 -15.93
CA ALA A 422 35.70 16.67 -16.61
C ALA A 422 35.64 16.56 -18.14
N SER A 423 36.07 15.43 -18.73
CA SER A 423 35.84 15.17 -20.16
C SER A 423 34.38 14.86 -20.48
N LEU A 424 33.62 14.41 -19.48
CA LEU A 424 32.19 14.15 -19.56
C LEU A 424 31.39 15.33 -18.99
N ASN A 425 31.62 15.66 -17.72
CA ASN A 425 31.00 16.77 -17.01
C ASN A 425 31.97 17.33 -15.97
N ASP A 426 32.14 18.64 -15.98
CA ASP A 426 33.13 19.33 -15.14
C ASP A 426 32.56 19.88 -13.83
N SER A 427 31.30 19.64 -13.50
CA SER A 427 30.61 20.29 -12.39
C SER A 427 29.78 19.31 -11.57
N LEU A 428 29.96 19.29 -10.24
CA LEU A 428 29.21 18.43 -9.33
C LEU A 428 27.80 18.97 -9.05
N VAL A 429 27.70 20.27 -8.80
CA VAL A 429 26.43 20.99 -8.62
C VAL A 429 26.30 22.07 -9.68
N VAL A 430 25.16 22.10 -10.38
CA VAL A 430 24.85 23.14 -11.37
C VAL A 430 23.55 23.86 -11.01
N ALA A 431 23.68 25.12 -10.62
CA ALA A 431 22.56 26.03 -10.48
C ALA A 431 22.36 26.81 -11.79
N GLY A 432 21.41 26.34 -12.59
CA GLY A 432 21.06 26.93 -13.88
C GLY A 432 20.51 28.35 -13.79
N ARG A 433 20.13 28.89 -14.95
CA ARG A 433 19.49 30.22 -15.03
C ARG A 433 18.20 30.24 -14.19
N GLY A 434 18.05 31.25 -13.33
CA GLY A 434 16.90 31.42 -12.45
C GLY A 434 17.04 30.81 -11.05
N TYR A 435 18.15 30.11 -10.78
CA TYR A 435 18.39 29.48 -9.48
C TYR A 435 19.46 30.21 -8.65
N HIS A 436 19.20 30.25 -7.35
CA HIS A 436 20.17 30.48 -6.29
C HIS A 436 20.65 29.14 -5.74
N PHE A 437 21.80 29.14 -5.09
CA PHE A 437 22.30 27.97 -4.37
C PHE A 437 22.70 28.34 -2.95
N TYR A 438 22.26 27.54 -1.97
CA TYR A 438 22.62 27.64 -0.56
C TYR A 438 23.28 26.34 -0.11
N ASN A 439 24.49 26.42 0.43
CA ASN A 439 25.15 25.31 1.10
C ASN A 439 25.30 25.63 2.60
N ALA A 440 24.71 24.81 3.45
CA ALA A 440 24.97 24.78 4.89
C ALA A 440 25.58 23.45 5.36
N GLY A 441 25.62 22.44 4.49
CA GLY A 441 26.21 21.13 4.75
C GLY A 441 27.62 21.00 4.17
N GLU A 442 27.98 19.77 3.81
CA GLU A 442 29.30 19.44 3.24
C GLU A 442 29.18 19.17 1.73
N ILE A 443 30.05 19.79 0.93
CA ILE A 443 30.27 19.46 -0.48
C ILE A 443 31.73 19.10 -0.66
N THR A 444 32.01 17.93 -1.23
CA THR A 444 33.37 17.46 -1.50
C THR A 444 33.48 17.01 -2.95
N VAL A 445 34.43 17.59 -3.70
CA VAL A 445 34.66 17.27 -5.12
C VAL A 445 36.11 16.82 -5.36
N GLN A 446 36.28 15.79 -6.19
CA GLN A 446 37.57 15.32 -6.73
C GLN A 446 37.48 15.20 -8.25
N GLY A 447 38.62 15.06 -8.92
CA GLY A 447 38.73 14.93 -10.38
C GLY A 447 39.32 16.18 -11.01
N SER A 448 40.24 16.02 -11.96
CA SER A 448 40.93 17.16 -12.58
C SER A 448 39.94 18.11 -13.27
N ASP A 449 40.20 19.41 -13.16
CA ASP A 449 39.37 20.50 -13.70
C ASP A 449 37.91 20.54 -13.20
N ALA A 450 37.59 19.76 -12.15
CA ALA A 450 36.25 19.68 -11.60
C ALA A 450 35.86 20.93 -10.80
N LYS A 451 34.57 21.25 -10.84
CA LYS A 451 33.94 22.37 -10.14
C LYS A 451 32.98 21.84 -9.10
N ALA A 452 33.13 22.25 -7.84
CA ALA A 452 32.19 21.83 -6.80
C ALA A 452 30.81 22.44 -7.05
N VAL A 453 30.75 23.76 -7.26
CA VAL A 453 29.52 24.50 -7.53
C VAL A 453 29.69 25.39 -8.76
N ASN A 454 28.82 25.21 -9.75
CA ASN A 454 28.76 26.02 -10.95
C ASN A 454 27.44 26.80 -11.00
N MET A 455 27.57 28.13 -10.90
CA MET A 455 26.48 29.06 -11.18
C MET A 455 26.48 29.37 -12.67
N GLY A 456 25.47 28.86 -13.41
CA GLY A 456 25.37 28.92 -14.89
C GLY A 456 25.26 30.34 -15.49
N GLY A 457 24.74 30.52 -16.72
CA GLY A 457 24.69 31.83 -17.41
C GLY A 457 23.79 32.94 -16.80
N SER A 458 23.87 34.17 -17.35
CA SER A 458 23.11 35.36 -16.89
C SER A 458 21.59 35.19 -16.91
N THR A 459 20.90 35.87 -15.99
CA THR A 459 19.44 36.10 -15.98
C THR A 459 19.07 37.40 -16.69
N ALA A 460 17.79 37.56 -17.08
CA ALA A 460 17.22 38.83 -17.51
C ALA A 460 16.67 39.67 -16.33
N THR A 461 16.46 39.05 -15.16
CA THR A 461 15.80 39.63 -13.99
C THR A 461 16.65 39.44 -12.71
N GLY A 462 17.52 40.41 -12.43
CA GLY A 462 18.26 40.52 -11.15
C GLY A 462 19.46 39.59 -10.95
N PRO A 463 20.32 39.89 -9.94
CA PRO A 463 21.53 39.12 -9.65
C PRO A 463 21.21 37.74 -9.09
N ARG A 464 21.99 36.72 -9.47
CA ARG A 464 21.92 35.38 -8.86
C ARG A 464 22.89 35.28 -7.70
N ARG A 465 22.56 34.42 -6.73
CA ARG A 465 23.28 34.28 -5.48
C ARG A 465 23.72 32.84 -5.25
N MET A 466 24.96 32.67 -4.83
CA MET A 466 25.49 31.45 -4.26
C MET A 466 25.98 31.78 -2.85
N ILE A 467 25.53 31.03 -1.85
CA ILE A 467 25.86 31.26 -0.45
C ILE A 467 26.47 29.95 0.08
N ASN A 468 27.69 30.05 0.59
CA ASN A 468 28.30 29.02 1.41
C ASN A 468 28.26 29.46 2.87
N ASP A 469 27.63 28.64 3.70
CA ASP A 469 27.44 28.75 5.15
C ASP A 469 27.85 27.43 5.85
N GLY A 470 28.34 26.46 5.07
CA GLY A 470 28.87 25.17 5.50
C GLY A 470 30.26 24.95 4.91
N VAL A 471 30.59 23.71 4.55
CA VAL A 471 31.94 23.32 4.10
C VAL A 471 31.95 22.96 2.62
N ILE A 472 32.92 23.51 1.87
CA ILE A 472 33.25 23.09 0.51
C ILE A 472 34.69 22.60 0.48
N ASN A 473 34.89 21.30 0.24
CA ASN A 473 36.19 20.68 0.06
C ASN A 473 36.49 20.51 -1.44
N VAL A 474 37.55 21.17 -1.89
CA VAL A 474 38.11 21.07 -3.23
C VAL A 474 39.27 20.07 -3.17
N GLY A 475 38.95 18.82 -3.42
CA GLY A 475 39.76 17.66 -3.04
C GLY A 475 39.49 17.21 -1.59
N THR A 476 40.17 16.15 -1.17
CA THR A 476 40.19 15.65 0.21
C THR A 476 41.61 15.66 0.77
N GLU A 477 41.74 15.69 2.10
CA GLU A 477 43.05 15.55 2.75
C GLU A 477 43.72 14.22 2.38
N GLN A 478 42.97 13.12 2.42
CA GLN A 478 43.43 11.81 1.99
C GLN A 478 43.88 11.83 0.51
N GLY A 479 43.06 12.44 -0.35
CA GLY A 479 43.34 12.57 -1.77
C GLY A 479 44.58 13.39 -2.11
N LYS A 480 45.02 14.25 -1.19
CA LYS A 480 46.30 14.98 -1.29
C LYS A 480 47.48 14.07 -0.94
N GLN A 481 47.32 13.21 0.07
CA GLN A 481 48.38 12.31 0.51
C GLN A 481 48.66 11.21 -0.51
N ASP A 482 47.63 10.70 -1.17
CA ASP A 482 47.73 9.60 -2.14
C ASP A 482 47.69 10.05 -3.62
N GLY A 483 47.44 11.33 -3.89
CA GLY A 483 47.43 11.90 -5.24
C GLY A 483 46.15 11.64 -6.03
N THR A 484 45.05 11.23 -5.40
CA THR A 484 43.77 10.92 -6.07
C THR A 484 42.86 12.14 -6.29
N ASN A 485 43.22 13.32 -5.78
CA ASN A 485 42.39 14.52 -5.93
C ASN A 485 42.23 15.02 -7.38
N GLY A 486 43.22 14.81 -8.23
CA GLY A 486 43.35 15.57 -9.49
C GLY A 486 43.94 16.97 -9.26
N THR A 487 43.96 17.77 -10.32
CA THR A 487 44.51 19.15 -10.34
C THR A 487 43.58 20.12 -11.07
N GLY A 488 43.72 21.43 -10.87
CA GLY A 488 42.89 22.42 -11.58
C GLY A 488 41.46 22.55 -11.06
N LEU A 489 41.16 21.98 -9.90
CA LEU A 489 39.80 21.99 -9.34
C LEU A 489 39.39 23.41 -8.92
N THR A 490 38.10 23.69 -8.92
CA THR A 490 37.53 24.95 -8.47
C THR A 490 36.40 24.72 -7.46
N GLY A 491 36.42 25.41 -6.32
CA GLY A 491 35.31 25.38 -5.36
C GLY A 491 34.05 26.02 -5.92
N VAL A 492 34.10 27.33 -6.16
CA VAL A 492 32.97 28.12 -6.65
C VAL A 492 33.28 28.72 -8.01
N TYR A 493 32.48 28.33 -9.01
CA TYR A 493 32.59 28.80 -10.38
C TYR A 493 31.38 29.62 -10.81
N GLY A 494 31.60 30.73 -11.51
CA GLY A 494 30.49 31.54 -12.03
C GLY A 494 30.90 32.60 -13.05
N THR A 495 30.29 32.57 -14.23
CA THR A 495 30.71 33.39 -15.38
C THR A 495 29.94 34.69 -15.56
N ALA A 496 28.82 34.86 -14.86
CA ALA A 496 27.99 36.05 -14.98
C ALA A 496 28.56 37.21 -14.14
N ALA A 497 28.81 38.36 -14.78
CA ALA A 497 29.25 39.57 -14.08
C ALA A 497 28.23 40.10 -13.05
N THR A 498 26.96 39.72 -13.18
CA THR A 498 25.88 40.04 -12.23
C THR A 498 25.70 38.99 -11.13
N GLY A 499 26.53 37.94 -11.10
CA GLY A 499 26.52 36.96 -10.02
C GLY A 499 27.00 37.58 -8.71
N ILE A 500 26.44 37.13 -7.60
CA ILE A 500 26.87 37.49 -6.25
C ILE A 500 27.19 36.19 -5.50
N PHE A 501 28.37 36.13 -4.92
CA PHE A 501 28.89 34.94 -4.25
C PHE A 501 29.21 35.31 -2.81
N TYR A 502 28.70 34.54 -1.86
CA TYR A 502 28.97 34.70 -0.44
C TYR A 502 29.67 33.44 0.06
N ASN A 503 30.81 33.63 0.72
CA ASN A 503 31.27 32.72 1.75
C ASN A 503 31.00 33.41 3.08
N ASN A 504 29.87 33.07 3.70
CA ASN A 504 29.45 33.66 4.98
C ASN A 504 30.45 33.33 6.09
N SER A 505 30.34 34.00 7.24
CA SER A 505 31.20 33.75 8.41
C SER A 505 31.19 32.30 8.90
N GLY A 506 30.08 31.57 8.72
CA GLY A 506 29.98 30.13 8.99
C GLY A 506 30.56 29.24 7.88
N GLY A 507 30.86 29.81 6.71
CA GLY A 507 31.36 29.09 5.55
C GLY A 507 32.87 28.82 5.60
N GLU A 508 33.25 27.61 5.20
CA GLU A 508 34.64 27.17 5.05
C GLU A 508 34.87 26.59 3.64
N ILE A 509 35.97 26.99 3.00
CA ILE A 509 36.42 26.42 1.73
C ILE A 509 37.83 25.87 1.91
N ASN A 510 38.00 24.56 1.77
CA ASN A 510 39.27 23.87 1.89
C ASN A 510 39.78 23.43 0.53
N VAL A 511 40.95 23.92 0.12
CA VAL A 511 41.57 23.56 -1.16
C VAL A 511 42.71 22.59 -0.92
N TRP A 512 42.43 21.31 -1.08
CA TRP A 512 43.35 20.19 -0.85
C TRP A 512 44.11 19.76 -2.10
N ALA A 513 43.49 19.86 -3.28
CA ALA A 513 44.08 19.50 -4.56
C ALA A 513 45.15 20.51 -5.00
N ASP A 514 46.18 20.05 -5.73
CA ASP A 514 47.22 20.93 -6.28
C ASP A 514 46.71 21.74 -7.48
N ASP A 515 47.36 22.87 -7.77
CA ASP A 515 47.02 23.81 -8.86
C ASP A 515 45.52 24.16 -8.90
N SER A 516 44.88 24.28 -7.73
CA SER A 516 43.42 24.40 -7.59
C SER A 516 43.02 25.71 -6.90
N TYR A 517 41.74 26.05 -7.00
CA TYR A 517 41.26 27.38 -6.67
C TYR A 517 39.99 27.37 -5.84
N ALA A 518 39.89 28.28 -4.87
CA ALA A 518 38.65 28.47 -4.13
C ALA A 518 37.55 29.09 -5.02
N PHE A 519 37.90 30.12 -5.81
CA PHE A 519 36.96 30.85 -6.64
C PHE A 519 37.45 31.05 -8.08
N ASN A 520 36.53 30.90 -9.03
CA ASN A 520 36.67 31.38 -10.41
C ASN A 520 35.36 32.08 -10.80
N VAL A 521 35.26 33.37 -10.47
CA VAL A 521 34.02 34.14 -10.59
C VAL A 521 34.24 35.49 -11.26
N LYS A 522 33.25 35.93 -12.06
CA LYS A 522 33.28 37.25 -12.72
C LYS A 522 32.40 38.31 -12.02
N GLY A 523 31.62 37.90 -11.02
CA GLY A 523 30.68 38.76 -10.30
C GLY A 523 31.25 39.39 -9.02
N THR A 524 30.37 39.82 -8.13
CA THR A 524 30.76 40.33 -6.81
C THR A 524 30.97 39.18 -5.84
N LEU A 525 32.10 39.18 -5.13
CA LEU A 525 32.43 38.18 -4.12
C LEU A 525 32.51 38.84 -2.73
N TYR A 526 31.77 38.29 -1.78
CA TYR A 526 31.85 38.57 -0.36
C TYR A 526 32.43 37.35 0.35
N ASN A 527 33.57 37.51 1.01
CA ASN A 527 34.21 36.43 1.77
C ASN A 527 34.38 36.86 3.23
N PHE A 528 33.46 36.40 4.08
CA PHE A 528 33.46 36.58 5.53
C PHE A 528 33.95 35.33 6.27
N GLY A 529 33.86 34.17 5.61
CA GLY A 529 34.30 32.88 6.13
C GLY A 529 35.78 32.56 5.90
N ALA A 530 36.14 31.31 6.21
CA ALA A 530 37.49 30.80 6.08
C ALA A 530 37.75 30.23 4.67
N VAL A 531 38.97 30.45 4.16
CA VAL A 531 39.49 29.77 2.97
C VAL A 531 40.87 29.23 3.30
N ASN A 532 41.02 27.91 3.30
CA ASN A 532 42.25 27.22 3.65
C ASN A 532 42.90 26.64 2.39
N LEU A 533 44.11 27.08 2.07
CA LEU A 533 44.87 26.62 0.90
C LEU A 533 45.91 25.61 1.35
N HIS A 534 45.61 24.33 1.16
CA HIS A 534 46.50 23.23 1.52
C HIS A 534 47.30 22.73 0.31
N GLY A 535 46.71 22.73 -0.88
CA GLY A 535 47.35 22.28 -2.12
C GLY A 535 48.54 23.14 -2.57
N THR A 536 49.50 22.51 -3.22
CA THR A 536 50.64 23.18 -3.86
C THR A 536 50.14 24.06 -5.01
N ASN A 537 50.71 25.25 -5.18
CA ASN A 537 50.31 26.25 -6.18
C ASN A 537 48.80 26.61 -6.18
N SER A 538 48.08 26.24 -5.13
CA SER A 538 46.67 26.59 -5.00
C SER A 538 46.52 28.04 -4.60
N ALA A 539 45.45 28.67 -5.06
CA ALA A 539 45.21 30.08 -4.83
C ALA A 539 43.75 30.37 -4.50
N LEU A 540 43.52 31.55 -3.92
CA LEU A 540 42.17 32.04 -3.68
C LEU A 540 41.39 32.19 -5.00
N TYR A 541 42.06 32.63 -6.06
CA TYR A 541 41.45 32.96 -7.35
C TYR A 541 42.12 32.23 -8.51
N HIS A 542 41.30 31.66 -9.38
CA HIS A 542 41.73 31.24 -10.71
C HIS A 542 42.16 32.47 -11.54
N PRO A 543 43.18 32.38 -12.43
CA PRO A 543 43.64 33.50 -13.26
C PRO A 543 42.56 34.19 -14.10
N ASP A 544 41.54 33.45 -14.53
CA ASP A 544 40.40 33.98 -15.30
C ASP A 544 39.31 34.68 -14.46
N SER A 545 39.49 34.72 -13.14
CA SER A 545 38.55 35.35 -12.22
C SER A 545 38.68 36.89 -12.31
N THR A 546 37.55 37.60 -12.43
CA THR A 546 37.51 39.07 -12.61
C THR A 546 36.61 39.77 -11.59
N GLN A 547 36.56 39.21 -10.38
CA GLN A 547 35.66 39.59 -9.30
C GLN A 547 35.92 40.99 -8.74
N ALA A 548 34.84 41.63 -8.27
CA ALA A 548 34.92 42.79 -7.39
C ALA A 548 34.79 42.31 -5.93
N ILE A 549 35.83 42.51 -5.12
CA ILE A 549 35.81 42.24 -3.68
C ILE A 549 35.19 43.45 -3.00
N VAL A 550 34.19 43.22 -2.16
CA VAL A 550 33.43 44.28 -1.49
C VAL A 550 33.27 43.94 -0.01
N GLU A 551 33.41 44.94 0.85
CA GLU A 551 33.08 44.83 2.28
C GLU A 551 31.55 44.82 2.47
N GLY A 552 31.06 44.09 3.47
CA GLY A 552 29.63 44.00 3.76
C GLY A 552 29.35 43.13 4.97
N ASP A 553 28.10 42.67 5.08
CA ASP A 553 27.63 41.73 6.11
C ASP A 553 27.26 40.38 5.48
N ASP A 554 27.20 39.34 6.30
CA ASP A 554 26.72 38.01 5.91
C ASP A 554 25.36 38.06 5.21
N PHE A 555 25.16 37.13 4.28
CA PHE A 555 23.84 36.94 3.70
C PHE A 555 22.96 36.15 4.68
N SER A 556 21.78 36.69 5.02
CA SER A 556 20.82 35.99 5.88
C SER A 556 20.41 34.65 5.27
N ARG A 557 20.39 33.60 6.09
CA ARG A 557 19.92 32.27 5.68
C ARG A 557 18.60 32.35 4.90
N PRO A 558 18.53 31.80 3.68
CA PRO A 558 17.31 31.81 2.91
C PRO A 558 16.27 30.87 3.50
N ASN A 559 14.99 31.17 3.26
CA ASN A 559 13.92 30.24 3.56
C ASN A 559 13.94 29.09 2.53
N VAL A 560 14.36 27.91 2.98
CA VAL A 560 14.37 26.68 2.18
C VAL A 560 13.06 25.95 2.44
N SER A 561 12.37 25.54 1.38
CA SER A 561 11.11 24.81 1.52
C SER A 561 11.33 23.46 2.18
N THR A 562 10.36 23.04 2.99
CA THR A 562 10.27 21.68 3.52
C THR A 562 9.31 20.86 2.65
N PRO A 563 9.50 19.54 2.53
CA PRO A 563 8.48 18.72 1.88
C PRO A 563 7.17 18.78 2.67
N GLY A 564 6.05 18.75 1.97
CA GLY A 564 4.77 18.39 2.58
C GLY A 564 4.74 16.89 2.91
N ASN A 565 3.80 16.47 3.76
CA ASN A 565 3.63 15.05 4.04
C ASN A 565 2.90 14.35 2.90
N ILE A 566 3.46 13.23 2.42
CA ILE A 566 2.76 12.25 1.59
C ILE A 566 2.14 11.22 2.54
N SER A 567 0.81 11.18 2.61
CA SER A 567 0.10 10.23 3.48
C SER A 567 0.35 8.79 3.04
N THR A 568 0.66 7.91 3.98
CA THR A 568 0.63 6.45 3.78
C THR A 568 -0.82 6.01 3.58
N PRO A 569 -1.18 5.42 2.43
CA PRO A 569 -2.49 4.80 2.26
C PRO A 569 -2.72 3.74 3.33
N ASN A 570 -3.94 3.66 3.88
CA ASN A 570 -4.33 2.56 4.76
C ASN A 570 -5.10 1.53 3.91
N PRO A 571 -4.52 0.34 3.63
CA PRO A 571 -5.23 -0.69 2.91
C PRO A 571 -6.46 -1.16 3.72
N PRO A 572 -7.55 -1.59 3.05
CA PRO A 572 -8.66 -2.25 3.73
C PRO A 572 -8.19 -3.56 4.35
N THR A 573 -8.95 -4.10 5.31
CA THR A 573 -8.69 -5.45 5.84
C THR A 573 -8.66 -6.45 4.67
N ALA A 574 -7.56 -7.21 4.58
CA ALA A 574 -7.41 -8.22 3.53
C ALA A 574 -8.52 -9.27 3.62
N PRO A 575 -9.08 -9.71 2.49
CA PRO A 575 -9.96 -10.85 2.47
C PRO A 575 -9.26 -12.07 3.07
N THR A 576 -9.92 -12.74 4.02
CA THR A 576 -9.42 -13.99 4.59
C THR A 576 -9.31 -15.05 3.50
N GLU A 577 -8.15 -15.73 3.41
CA GLU A 577 -7.79 -16.75 2.40
C GLU A 577 -8.89 -17.74 2.03
N ASN A 578 -9.81 -18.01 2.96
CA ASN A 578 -10.65 -19.18 2.87
C ASN A 578 -12.01 -18.99 3.52
N GLY A 579 -12.50 -17.75 3.69
CA GLY A 579 -13.71 -17.51 4.51
C GLY A 579 -13.64 -18.23 5.87
N ALA A 580 -12.42 -18.43 6.38
CA ALA A 580 -12.14 -19.35 7.45
C ALA A 580 -12.80 -18.83 8.72
N SER A 581 -13.52 -19.71 9.41
CA SER A 581 -14.08 -19.35 10.71
C SER A 581 -12.92 -19.16 11.68
N LEU A 582 -12.75 -17.93 12.17
CA LEU A 582 -11.79 -17.61 13.23
C LEU A 582 -12.18 -18.39 14.49
N VAL A 583 -11.30 -19.28 14.92
CA VAL A 583 -11.39 -19.98 16.20
C VAL A 583 -10.55 -19.19 17.19
N ASN A 584 -11.21 -18.38 18.02
CA ASN A 584 -10.58 -17.64 19.11
C ASN A 584 -11.26 -17.95 20.45
N ASN A 585 -10.54 -17.75 21.56
CA ASN A 585 -11.02 -18.00 22.92
C ASN A 585 -11.62 -19.40 23.12
N TYR A 586 -11.11 -20.39 22.39
CA TYR A 586 -11.58 -21.77 22.40
C TYR A 586 -10.66 -22.64 23.26
N VAL A 587 -11.25 -23.57 24.01
CA VAL A 587 -10.53 -24.50 24.88
C VAL A 587 -10.78 -25.94 24.44
N ILE A 588 -9.71 -26.65 24.10
CA ILE A 588 -9.72 -28.09 23.83
C ILE A 588 -9.78 -28.81 25.18
N GLY A 589 -10.98 -29.30 25.53
CA GLY A 589 -11.21 -30.12 26.71
C GLY A 589 -10.53 -31.49 26.57
N THR A 590 -9.85 -31.98 27.61
CA THR A 590 -9.27 -33.33 27.65
C THR A 590 -9.83 -34.14 28.82
N ASN A 591 -9.97 -35.45 28.63
CA ASN A 591 -10.57 -36.37 29.60
C ASN A 591 -9.55 -37.38 30.12
N ALA A 592 -9.80 -37.93 31.32
CA ALA A 592 -8.93 -38.91 31.96
C ALA A 592 -8.77 -40.22 31.15
N ASP A 593 -9.70 -40.54 30.25
CA ASP A 593 -9.58 -41.70 29.36
C ASP A 593 -8.63 -41.48 28.17
N GLY A 594 -7.98 -40.31 28.09
CA GLY A 594 -7.05 -39.95 27.02
C GLY A 594 -7.74 -39.36 25.79
N THR A 595 -9.03 -39.04 25.84
CA THR A 595 -9.74 -38.37 24.74
C THR A 595 -9.68 -36.84 24.85
N ALA A 596 -9.87 -36.16 23.71
CA ALA A 596 -10.00 -34.71 23.63
C ALA A 596 -11.23 -34.30 22.83
N GLY A 597 -11.73 -33.09 23.09
CA GLY A 597 -12.75 -32.45 22.26
C GLY A 597 -12.24 -32.25 20.83
N LYS A 598 -13.11 -32.52 19.86
CA LYS A 598 -12.80 -32.37 18.42
C LYS A 598 -13.70 -31.28 17.83
N LEU A 599 -13.15 -30.43 16.95
CA LEU A 599 -13.91 -29.43 16.21
C LEU A 599 -13.74 -29.66 14.70
N GLY A 600 -14.86 -29.87 14.01
CA GLY A 600 -14.91 -30.02 12.57
C GLY A 600 -15.43 -28.76 11.87
N GLY A 601 -14.80 -28.35 10.78
CA GLY A 601 -15.26 -27.23 9.94
C GLY A 601 -14.55 -27.22 8.59
N ASN A 602 -15.19 -26.65 7.56
CA ASN A 602 -14.62 -26.68 6.21
C ASN A 602 -13.29 -25.91 6.15
N ASN A 603 -13.28 -24.67 6.67
CA ASN A 603 -12.11 -23.80 6.71
C ASN A 603 -11.96 -23.15 8.10
N LEU A 604 -10.89 -23.46 8.83
CA LEU A 604 -10.64 -22.98 10.21
C LEU A 604 -9.33 -22.20 10.31
N HIS A 605 -9.34 -21.05 11.00
CA HIS A 605 -8.12 -20.32 11.38
C HIS A 605 -8.01 -20.28 12.90
N ILE A 606 -6.94 -20.88 13.44
CA ILE A 606 -6.72 -21.01 14.89
C ILE A 606 -5.86 -19.83 15.37
N ASP A 607 -6.45 -18.98 16.20
CA ASP A 607 -5.76 -17.85 16.80
C ASP A 607 -4.95 -18.25 18.05
N SER A 608 -3.99 -17.39 18.41
CA SER A 608 -3.14 -17.45 19.61
C SER A 608 -3.88 -17.57 20.95
N THR A 609 -5.18 -17.30 20.99
CA THR A 609 -6.01 -17.45 22.20
C THR A 609 -6.55 -18.87 22.41
N VAL A 610 -6.32 -19.80 21.48
CA VAL A 610 -6.78 -21.19 21.59
C VAL A 610 -5.86 -21.99 22.50
N THR A 611 -6.44 -22.71 23.46
CA THR A 611 -5.67 -23.50 24.43
C THR A 611 -6.18 -24.92 24.62
N ILE A 612 -5.33 -25.82 25.09
CA ILE A 612 -5.69 -27.19 25.49
C ILE A 612 -5.56 -27.37 27.01
N SER A 613 -6.57 -28.01 27.59
CA SER A 613 -6.65 -28.30 29.03
C SER A 613 -5.86 -29.56 29.43
N ALA A 614 -5.47 -29.68 30.70
CA ALA A 614 -4.69 -30.80 31.23
C ALA A 614 -5.53 -31.86 31.99
N GLY A 615 -6.82 -32.00 31.67
CA GLY A 615 -7.73 -32.97 32.31
C GLY A 615 -7.30 -34.44 32.14
N PHE A 616 -6.59 -34.75 31.06
CA PHE A 616 -6.05 -36.10 30.79
C PHE A 616 -5.10 -36.63 31.88
N THR A 617 -4.43 -35.75 32.61
CA THR A 617 -3.43 -36.11 33.62
C THR A 617 -4.00 -36.93 34.78
N ALA A 618 -5.32 -36.91 34.99
CA ALA A 618 -5.99 -37.72 36.00
C ALA A 618 -6.02 -39.22 35.66
N GLY A 619 -5.77 -39.60 34.40
CA GLY A 619 -5.82 -41.01 33.96
C GLY A 619 -4.55 -41.55 33.34
N THR A 620 -3.49 -40.75 33.17
CA THR A 620 -2.21 -41.22 32.63
C THR A 620 -1.00 -40.63 33.35
N ALA A 621 0.01 -41.47 33.57
CA ALA A 621 1.31 -41.07 34.09
C ALA A 621 2.33 -40.76 32.98
N ALA A 622 1.91 -40.83 31.71
CA ALA A 622 2.75 -40.46 30.58
C ALA A 622 3.18 -38.98 30.69
N LYS A 623 4.44 -38.69 30.36
CA LYS A 623 4.98 -37.32 30.28
C LYS A 623 4.82 -36.70 28.90
N GLU A 624 4.31 -37.46 27.94
CA GLU A 624 3.99 -37.04 26.59
C GLU A 624 2.71 -37.75 26.15
N ILE A 625 1.77 -37.02 25.54
CA ILE A 625 0.54 -37.58 24.98
C ILE A 625 0.16 -36.80 23.72
N THR A 626 -0.33 -37.50 22.70
CA THR A 626 -0.82 -36.87 21.47
C THR A 626 -2.33 -37.12 21.34
N PHE A 627 -3.07 -36.05 21.09
CA PHE A 627 -4.49 -36.09 20.79
C PHE A 627 -4.68 -35.91 19.29
N SER A 628 -5.14 -36.98 18.62
CA SER A 628 -5.29 -36.96 17.16
C SER A 628 -6.63 -36.38 16.71
N ASP A 629 -6.56 -35.67 15.58
CA ASP A 629 -7.69 -35.04 14.90
C ASP A 629 -8.51 -34.13 15.84
N VAL A 630 -7.84 -33.28 16.63
CA VAL A 630 -8.53 -32.30 17.48
C VAL A 630 -9.20 -31.20 16.66
N PHE A 631 -8.68 -30.91 15.47
CA PHE A 631 -9.39 -30.17 14.43
C PHE A 631 -9.40 -30.96 13.12
N THR A 632 -10.56 -31.03 12.47
CA THR A 632 -10.75 -31.72 11.18
C THR A 632 -11.40 -30.79 10.16
N GLY A 633 -10.92 -30.78 8.93
CA GLY A 633 -11.41 -29.84 7.91
C GLY A 633 -10.67 -29.93 6.59
N ASN A 634 -11.17 -29.22 5.58
CA ASN A 634 -10.55 -29.19 4.26
C ASN A 634 -9.36 -28.22 4.21
N SER A 635 -9.38 -27.16 5.04
CA SER A 635 -8.29 -26.19 5.20
C SER A 635 -8.21 -25.70 6.65
N ILE A 636 -7.05 -25.89 7.29
CA ILE A 636 -6.80 -25.44 8.68
C ILE A 636 -5.46 -24.68 8.73
N SER A 637 -5.43 -23.48 9.31
CA SER A 637 -4.20 -22.70 9.54
C SER A 637 -4.06 -22.28 11.02
N GLY A 638 -2.84 -21.95 11.45
CA GLY A 638 -2.55 -21.54 12.83
C GLY A 638 -2.46 -22.68 13.85
N ALA A 639 -2.18 -23.92 13.43
CA ALA A 639 -2.06 -25.06 14.35
C ALA A 639 -0.96 -24.87 15.41
N GLU A 640 0.11 -24.18 15.03
CA GLU A 640 1.23 -23.78 15.88
C GLU A 640 0.85 -22.82 17.01
N ASN A 641 -0.32 -22.16 16.91
CA ASN A 641 -0.79 -21.20 17.90
C ASN A 641 -1.44 -21.85 19.13
N ILE A 642 -1.69 -23.16 19.12
CA ILE A 642 -2.37 -23.86 20.22
C ILE A 642 -1.46 -23.89 21.45
N GLY A 643 -1.85 -23.15 22.51
CA GLY A 643 -1.15 -23.10 23.79
C GLY A 643 -1.67 -24.11 24.83
N SER A 644 -0.95 -24.32 25.93
CA SER A 644 -1.49 -25.04 27.09
C SER A 644 -2.17 -24.07 28.06
N GLN A 645 -3.23 -24.52 28.73
CA GLN A 645 -3.82 -23.79 29.86
C GLN A 645 -2.94 -23.80 31.12
N THR A 646 -1.89 -24.62 31.15
CA THR A 646 -1.08 -24.86 32.34
C THR A 646 0.39 -24.63 32.03
N VAL A 647 1.16 -24.12 33.00
CA VAL A 647 2.60 -23.92 32.82
C VAL A 647 3.41 -25.23 32.91
N VAL A 648 2.78 -26.29 33.44
CA VAL A 648 3.39 -27.62 33.61
C VAL A 648 3.44 -28.40 32.30
N TRP A 649 2.66 -28.00 31.31
CA TRP A 649 2.58 -28.67 30.02
C TRP A 649 2.86 -27.69 28.89
N ASN A 650 3.63 -28.15 27.90
CA ASN A 650 3.78 -27.50 26.63
C ASN A 650 2.86 -28.17 25.60
N ALA A 651 2.12 -27.36 24.84
CA ALA A 651 1.28 -27.83 23.74
C ALA A 651 1.95 -27.55 22.40
N GLN A 652 1.86 -28.49 21.47
CA GLN A 652 2.34 -28.33 20.10
C GLN A 652 1.30 -28.91 19.13
N GLY A 653 0.63 -28.03 18.39
CA GLY A 653 -0.25 -28.41 17.30
C GLY A 653 0.53 -28.67 16.02
N HIS A 654 0.19 -29.73 15.29
CA HIS A 654 0.80 -30.06 14.00
C HIS A 654 -0.21 -30.77 13.09
N LYS A 655 -0.01 -30.67 11.77
CA LYS A 655 -0.86 -31.37 10.80
C LYS A 655 -0.44 -32.83 10.64
N ASN A 656 -1.39 -33.75 10.61
CA ASN A 656 -1.17 -35.14 10.29
C ASN A 656 -1.25 -35.40 8.76
N ALA A 657 -1.08 -36.66 8.35
CA ALA A 657 -1.04 -37.03 6.93
C ALA A 657 -2.35 -36.74 6.17
N ASP A 658 -3.48 -36.64 6.88
CA ASP A 658 -4.79 -36.36 6.32
C ASP A 658 -5.12 -34.85 6.31
N GLY A 659 -4.19 -34.00 6.77
CA GLY A 659 -4.37 -32.54 6.84
C GLY A 659 -5.11 -32.04 8.09
N ASN A 660 -5.53 -32.95 8.98
CA ASN A 660 -6.13 -32.62 10.28
C ASN A 660 -5.06 -32.18 11.29
N VAL A 661 -5.47 -31.50 12.37
CA VAL A 661 -4.55 -31.07 13.43
C VAL A 661 -4.54 -32.06 14.60
N ASP A 662 -3.34 -32.54 14.93
CA ASP A 662 -3.02 -33.29 16.14
C ASP A 662 -2.35 -32.34 17.14
N VAL A 663 -2.58 -32.54 18.45
CA VAL A 663 -1.92 -31.77 19.51
C VAL A 663 -1.13 -32.70 20.42
N THR A 664 0.19 -32.48 20.48
CA THR A 664 1.08 -33.17 21.41
C THR A 664 1.27 -32.31 22.66
N MET A 665 1.00 -32.91 23.82
CA MET A 665 1.21 -32.35 25.14
C MET A 665 2.46 -32.97 25.75
N THR A 666 3.46 -32.15 26.06
CA THR A 666 4.73 -32.57 26.68
C THR A 666 4.84 -31.95 28.06
N LYS A 667 5.17 -32.76 29.08
CA LYS A 667 5.33 -32.27 30.45
C LYS A 667 6.66 -31.53 30.58
N ASN A 668 6.60 -30.30 31.08
CA ASN A 668 7.78 -29.56 31.53
C ASN A 668 8.23 -30.09 32.90
N ASP A 669 9.54 -30.11 33.13
CA ASP A 669 10.05 -30.42 34.46
C ASP A 669 9.67 -29.30 35.43
N TYR A 670 9.17 -29.65 36.62
CA TYR A 670 8.74 -28.66 37.61
C TYR A 670 9.89 -27.70 37.96
N ALA A 671 11.13 -28.17 37.97
CA ALA A 671 12.31 -27.36 38.27
C ALA A 671 12.58 -26.23 37.23
N GLU A 672 12.14 -26.44 35.99
CA GLU A 672 12.25 -25.48 34.89
C GLU A 672 11.13 -24.44 34.96
N VAL A 673 9.94 -24.85 35.40
CA VAL A 673 8.74 -23.99 35.48
C VAL A 673 8.75 -23.08 36.70
N ILE A 674 9.27 -23.53 37.84
CA ILE A 674 9.27 -22.78 39.10
C ILE A 674 10.16 -21.53 39.04
N THR A 675 9.72 -20.47 39.73
CA THR A 675 10.55 -19.26 39.91
C THR A 675 11.32 -19.26 41.22
N ASP A 676 10.77 -19.87 42.27
CA ASP A 676 11.45 -20.04 43.56
C ASP A 676 12.40 -21.25 43.54
N LYS A 677 13.67 -20.99 43.22
CA LYS A 677 14.70 -22.05 43.14
C LYS A 677 15.02 -22.72 44.48
N THR A 678 14.54 -22.21 45.62
CA THR A 678 14.64 -22.95 46.89
C THR A 678 13.81 -24.23 46.88
N LEU A 679 12.83 -24.34 45.99
CA LEU A 679 11.97 -25.51 45.81
C LEU A 679 12.52 -26.55 44.84
N SER A 680 13.68 -26.33 44.21
CA SER A 680 14.22 -27.23 43.17
C SER A 680 14.38 -28.68 43.63
N GLY A 681 14.73 -28.92 44.90
CA GLY A 681 14.80 -30.28 45.45
C GLY A 681 13.43 -30.97 45.52
N VAL A 682 12.38 -30.24 45.88
CA VAL A 682 10.99 -30.74 45.94
C VAL A 682 10.45 -30.98 44.54
N ALA A 683 10.71 -30.03 43.62
CA ALA A 683 10.35 -30.15 42.22
C ALA A 683 10.95 -31.41 41.58
N ALA A 684 12.26 -31.63 41.74
CA ALA A 684 12.95 -32.80 41.21
C ALA A 684 12.42 -34.12 41.82
N ALA A 685 12.10 -34.14 43.11
CA ALA A 685 11.50 -35.31 43.75
C ALA A 685 10.11 -35.62 43.16
N LEU A 686 9.30 -34.60 42.90
CA LEU A 686 7.97 -34.76 42.30
C LEU A 686 8.06 -35.17 40.82
N ASP A 687 9.02 -34.65 40.05
CA ASP A 687 9.25 -35.06 38.66
C ASP A 687 9.67 -36.54 38.54
N ASN A 688 10.47 -37.02 39.49
CA ASN A 688 10.87 -38.43 39.57
C ASN A 688 9.71 -39.34 39.98
N GLY A 689 8.79 -38.84 40.82
CA GLY A 689 7.63 -39.57 41.31
C GLY A 689 6.35 -39.40 40.48
N TYR A 690 6.41 -38.68 39.35
CA TYR A 690 5.23 -38.26 38.59
C TYR A 690 4.28 -39.43 38.26
N THR A 691 3.00 -39.30 38.63
CA THR A 691 1.96 -40.31 38.41
C THR A 691 0.57 -39.66 38.28
N SER A 692 -0.44 -40.41 37.84
CA SER A 692 -1.79 -39.90 37.50
C SER A 692 -2.74 -39.74 38.70
N ASN A 693 -2.23 -39.34 39.87
CA ASN A 693 -3.07 -39.21 41.07
C ASN A 693 -3.47 -37.74 41.33
N SER A 694 -4.39 -37.55 42.28
CA SER A 694 -4.95 -36.22 42.62
C SER A 694 -3.90 -35.17 43.01
N LEU A 695 -2.75 -35.57 43.56
CA LEU A 695 -1.66 -34.64 43.90
C LEU A 695 -1.11 -34.01 42.61
N TYR A 696 -0.71 -34.82 41.64
CA TYR A 696 -0.12 -34.31 40.40
C TYR A 696 -1.12 -33.57 39.52
N SER A 697 -2.39 -34.01 39.50
CA SER A 697 -3.45 -33.25 38.83
C SER A 697 -3.64 -31.86 39.45
N SER A 698 -3.49 -31.71 40.78
CA SER A 698 -3.58 -30.41 41.46
C SER A 698 -2.42 -29.46 41.15
N LEU A 699 -1.31 -29.97 40.61
CA LEU A 699 -0.15 -29.16 40.23
C LEU A 699 -0.28 -28.56 38.82
N ASN A 700 -1.30 -28.93 38.03
CA ASN A 700 -1.56 -28.39 36.70
C ASN A 700 -2.20 -26.99 36.77
N VAL A 701 -1.42 -26.02 37.21
CA VAL A 701 -1.82 -24.62 37.42
C VAL A 701 -1.44 -23.73 36.23
N SER A 702 -2.07 -22.57 36.11
CA SER A 702 -1.91 -21.67 34.95
C SER A 702 -0.70 -20.75 35.05
N THR A 703 -0.04 -20.64 36.22
CA THR A 703 1.12 -19.77 36.41
C THR A 703 2.24 -20.41 37.23
N SER A 704 3.50 -20.05 36.97
CA SER A 704 4.65 -20.49 37.78
C SER A 704 4.55 -20.07 39.25
N ALA A 705 3.94 -18.92 39.52
CA ALA A 705 3.74 -18.44 40.89
C ALA A 705 2.74 -19.32 41.68
N GLU A 706 1.69 -19.81 41.04
CA GLU A 706 0.79 -20.80 41.64
C GLU A 706 1.48 -22.14 41.85
N LEU A 707 2.36 -22.53 40.92
CA LEU A 707 3.13 -23.76 41.06
C LEU A 707 4.06 -23.66 42.27
N ASP A 708 4.77 -22.54 42.44
CA ASP A 708 5.62 -22.29 43.61
C ASP A 708 4.81 -22.39 44.93
N ARG A 709 3.58 -21.87 44.95
CA ARG A 709 2.69 -21.98 46.12
C ARG A 709 2.27 -23.42 46.38
N ALA A 710 1.87 -24.14 45.33
CA ALA A 710 1.45 -25.54 45.44
C ALA A 710 2.62 -26.41 45.94
N LEU A 711 3.83 -26.22 45.40
CA LEU A 711 5.03 -26.93 45.83
C LEU A 711 5.44 -26.60 47.28
N LYS A 712 5.28 -25.34 47.73
CA LYS A 712 5.48 -24.95 49.14
C LYS A 712 4.51 -25.65 50.10
N GLN A 713 3.27 -25.87 49.66
CA GLN A 713 2.27 -26.60 50.45
C GLN A 713 2.63 -28.08 50.52
N VAL A 714 3.03 -28.69 49.40
CA VAL A 714 3.43 -30.10 49.33
C VAL A 714 4.70 -30.37 50.14
N SER A 715 5.64 -29.42 50.20
CA SER A 715 6.89 -29.56 50.97
C SER A 715 6.73 -29.35 52.48
N GLY A 716 5.57 -28.88 52.94
CA GLY A 716 5.33 -28.55 54.34
C GLY A 716 6.03 -27.25 54.81
N ALA A 717 6.55 -26.42 53.89
CA ALA A 717 7.28 -25.20 54.23
C ALA A 717 6.41 -24.10 54.88
N GLN A 718 5.08 -24.27 54.92
CA GLN A 718 4.15 -23.42 55.68
C GLN A 718 3.82 -23.94 57.09
N ALA A 719 4.30 -25.11 57.49
CA ALA A 719 4.10 -25.63 58.84
C ALA A 719 5.01 -24.90 59.83
N THR A 720 4.53 -23.80 60.39
CA THR A 720 4.99 -23.36 61.71
C THR A 720 4.37 -24.30 62.74
N ALA A 721 5.21 -24.87 63.60
CA ALA A 721 4.82 -25.77 64.69
C ALA A 721 3.86 -25.09 65.69
#